data_AF-A0A8J3NNS3-F1
#
_entry.id   AF-A0A8J3NNS3-F1
#
_cell.length_a   1.000
_cell.length_b   1.000
_cell.length_c   1.000
_cell.angle_alpha   90.00
_cell.angle_beta   90.00
_cell.angle_gamma   90.00
#
_symmetry.space_group_name_H-M   'P 1'
#
loop_
_entity.id
_entity.type
_entity.pdbx_description
1 polymer ?
#
loop_
_entity_poly.entity_id
_entity_poly.type
_entity_poly.pdbx_seq_one_letter_code
_entity_poly.pdbx_strand_id
1 'polypeptide(L)'
;MNNGLRAGALGTSLLSAVLMFGTAAAPAPVAARAAGPAAPVITEPEKDNRLLSAADVHMETRAMQNNDAGDAHLCTDWEIWAGNAGSGERVWFDSCASGTGRVHVHLGDGVFENSFTGRKDLIPDKAYTLRVRHRDASGAWSAYSSRPFKTDVERKPLPGAGDWKVHQPGFVVEEVTGDLALPVNIAMVPNYSGDPTKPLFYVTELYGRIRVVTGDFKKHTYADDLLDFDPSAQFPGTGEMGVTGIVVEPETGDLFVSMLYKDDGDLLPKIVRFHSADGGMTAATKTTIFKAPDEPQSTSHQISNLSFGPDDKKLYVHMGDGFVADTAEDMDSFRGKVLRMNLDGTAPSDNPFYKGTGKFQAKDYIWAYGLRNPFGGAWRLADKQHYSVENGPSVNDRLARITKGGRYHWTGGASGLTKNALYNWKETQGPVNIAFTEKDVYHAAGFPQEKYGNGFVTLSGPTYASGPQRRGKKIVEFSFNDDGSVDDPKTLIEYTGSGKTSVAGLAPGPDGLYFTTLYTKSGDATDSGAKVLRVRYVRKDTGSPVTLYSDSGFKGESKGLGTGIFDTAAFGKVKDNTVSSLRVAGGYRAVACDSPATAPDLGACRYFGPGEHGALGDFNDKFSSLTVFGGPVEGKGVVGYGETGLKGTAQPLGAGMHESVAGELTGGENTSISSLKIGAGYRLIACDRDRSAGADLGVCRILGSGEHATIGALNDKISLIGVVGPPLAVFSEAKAKGKSQSFEAGVYEGTRGELAEVGDNAITSLRLEPGYRAVACAGDGSTGTGLATLGRCRSFPPGEHTLTGTDLDDNISLLLVSGEPVKGTNATAYADQAFKGGKSALGLGIFEASHDDLDGAGNDNISSLQVTPGYRAVACEHGTKPLVLDVGICRYYKAGDVTFVGADVNDKFSLVAVDKVGGAPAKR
;
A
#
# COMPACT_ATOMS: atom_id res chain seq x y z
N MET A 1 48.50 -72.42 -4.66
CA MET A 1 47.89 -73.77 -4.69
C MET A 1 47.06 -73.88 -5.96
N ASN A 2 47.22 -75.02 -6.63
CA ASN A 2 46.51 -75.57 -7.80
C ASN A 2 46.74 -75.01 -9.21
N ASN A 3 47.60 -75.77 -9.89
CA ASN A 3 47.79 -75.98 -11.33
C ASN A 3 46.64 -76.76 -12.01
N GLY A 4 46.62 -76.70 -13.35
CA GLY A 4 46.19 -77.79 -14.26
C GLY A 4 46.01 -77.23 -15.70
N LEU A 5 46.89 -77.43 -16.71
CA LEU A 5 47.25 -78.65 -17.48
C LEU A 5 45.98 -79.42 -17.94
N ARG A 6 45.77 -79.86 -19.20
CA ARG A 6 46.62 -80.17 -20.36
C ARG A 6 45.72 -80.56 -21.56
N ALA A 7 46.28 -80.46 -22.79
CA ALA A 7 46.19 -81.37 -23.97
C ALA A 7 44.87 -82.08 -24.34
N GLY A 8 44.48 -82.28 -25.60
CA GLY A 8 45.10 -82.12 -26.91
C GLY A 8 44.44 -83.07 -27.92
N ALA A 9 44.65 -82.81 -29.23
CA ALA A 9 44.62 -83.73 -30.39
C ALA A 9 43.30 -84.50 -30.70
N LEU A 10 42.92 -84.96 -31.89
CA LEU A 10 43.42 -85.05 -33.28
C LEU A 10 42.22 -85.54 -34.14
N GLY A 11 42.20 -85.28 -35.46
CA GLY A 11 41.40 -86.10 -36.41
C GLY A 11 40.74 -85.33 -37.57
N THR A 12 41.49 -85.01 -38.64
CA THR A 12 41.36 -85.59 -40.00
C THR A 12 40.04 -85.27 -40.73
N SER A 13 39.99 -84.24 -41.60
CA SER A 13 40.48 -84.16 -42.99
C SER A 13 39.59 -84.88 -44.01
N LEU A 14 38.97 -84.13 -44.93
CA LEU A 14 39.09 -84.24 -46.40
C LEU A 14 38.05 -83.29 -47.05
N LEU A 15 38.46 -82.08 -47.45
CA LEU A 15 38.84 -81.68 -48.81
C LEU A 15 37.71 -81.77 -49.85
N SER A 16 37.23 -80.60 -50.30
CA SER A 16 37.17 -80.28 -51.73
C SER A 16 37.20 -78.77 -51.96
N ALA A 17 37.99 -78.40 -52.96
CA ALA A 17 38.57 -77.09 -53.23
C ALA A 17 37.57 -76.04 -53.72
N VAL A 18 37.97 -74.76 -53.70
CA VAL A 18 38.06 -73.92 -54.92
C VAL A 18 38.58 -72.50 -54.59
N LEU A 19 39.69 -72.16 -55.27
CA LEU A 19 40.26 -70.86 -55.66
C LEU A 19 40.54 -69.76 -54.61
N MET A 20 41.84 -69.48 -54.44
CA MET A 20 42.39 -68.20 -53.98
C MET A 20 42.12 -67.08 -54.99
N PHE A 21 41.52 -65.99 -54.51
CA PHE A 21 41.76 -64.64 -55.00
C PHE A 21 42.14 -63.76 -53.81
N GLY A 22 43.11 -62.86 -54.01
CA GLY A 22 43.74 -62.08 -52.95
C GLY A 22 42.74 -61.33 -52.07
N THR A 23 42.93 -61.39 -50.76
CA THR A 23 42.16 -60.61 -49.81
C THR A 23 42.57 -59.14 -49.93
N ALA A 24 41.68 -58.33 -50.48
CA ALA A 24 41.67 -56.89 -50.23
C ALA A 24 41.71 -56.64 -48.73
N ALA A 25 42.46 -55.61 -48.32
CA ALA A 25 42.45 -55.13 -46.94
C ALA A 25 40.99 -54.91 -46.49
N ALA A 26 40.62 -55.51 -45.36
CA ALA A 26 39.34 -55.25 -44.74
C ALA A 26 39.23 -53.73 -44.51
N PRO A 27 38.07 -53.10 -44.83
CA PRO A 27 37.87 -51.72 -44.45
C PRO A 27 37.99 -51.64 -42.92
N ALA A 28 38.72 -50.65 -42.43
CA ALA A 28 38.74 -50.30 -41.02
C ALA A 28 37.28 -50.23 -40.51
N PRO A 29 36.99 -50.65 -39.26
CA PRO A 29 35.65 -50.50 -38.73
C PRO A 29 35.28 -49.02 -38.83
N VAL A 30 34.20 -48.73 -39.56
CA VAL A 30 33.59 -47.40 -39.55
C VAL A 30 33.33 -47.08 -38.09
N ALA A 31 34.01 -46.06 -37.56
CA ALA A 31 33.74 -45.57 -36.22
C ALA A 31 32.23 -45.33 -36.12
N ALA A 32 31.56 -46.07 -35.23
CA ALA A 32 30.14 -45.87 -34.99
C ALA A 32 29.96 -44.39 -34.63
N ARG A 33 29.21 -43.67 -35.45
CA ARG A 33 28.85 -42.27 -35.22
C ARG A 33 28.27 -42.19 -33.81
N ALA A 34 28.83 -41.35 -32.94
CA ALA A 34 28.30 -41.14 -31.59
C ALA A 34 26.78 -40.96 -31.68
N ALA A 35 26.04 -41.73 -30.87
CA ALA A 35 24.58 -41.66 -30.88
C ALA A 35 24.19 -40.28 -30.34
N GLY A 36 23.35 -39.55 -31.07
CA GLY A 36 22.89 -38.23 -30.62
C GLY A 36 22.14 -38.30 -29.28
N PRO A 37 21.98 -37.15 -28.59
CA PRO A 37 21.38 -37.10 -27.27
C PRO A 37 19.91 -37.55 -27.29
N ALA A 38 19.37 -37.91 -26.13
CA ALA A 38 17.97 -38.25 -26.00
C ALA A 38 17.07 -37.06 -26.38
N ALA A 39 15.84 -37.35 -26.84
CA ALA A 39 14.87 -36.29 -27.13
C ALA A 39 14.56 -35.49 -25.85
N PRO A 40 14.48 -34.14 -25.90
CA PRO A 40 14.33 -33.32 -24.70
C PRO A 40 13.03 -33.60 -23.95
N VAL A 41 13.05 -33.57 -22.63
CA VAL A 41 11.81 -33.61 -21.84
C VAL A 41 11.30 -32.18 -21.68
N ILE A 42 10.21 -31.84 -22.38
CA ILE A 42 9.52 -30.55 -22.24
C ILE A 42 8.85 -30.48 -20.86
N THR A 43 9.29 -29.53 -20.04
CA THR A 43 8.75 -29.22 -18.71
C THR A 43 7.72 -28.11 -18.76
N GLU A 44 7.85 -27.16 -19.71
CA GLU A 44 6.85 -26.12 -19.96
C GLU A 44 6.57 -25.96 -21.46
N PRO A 45 5.31 -26.06 -21.92
CA PRO A 45 4.12 -26.46 -21.16
C PRO A 45 4.18 -27.92 -20.67
N GLU A 46 3.66 -28.16 -19.48
CA GLU A 46 3.86 -29.42 -18.74
C GLU A 46 3.00 -30.58 -19.27
N LYS A 47 1.91 -30.27 -19.99
CA LYS A 47 1.02 -31.25 -20.61
C LYS A 47 0.37 -30.71 -21.88
N ASP A 48 -0.18 -31.63 -22.66
CA ASP A 48 -0.85 -31.33 -23.91
C ASP A 48 -2.07 -30.40 -23.69
N ASN A 49 -2.22 -29.45 -24.61
CA ASN A 49 -3.29 -28.44 -24.62
C ASN A 49 -3.31 -27.54 -23.39
N ARG A 50 -2.18 -27.40 -22.69
CA ARG A 50 -2.02 -26.38 -21.66
C ARG A 50 -2.35 -25.01 -22.24
N LEU A 51 -3.13 -24.24 -21.50
CA LEU A 51 -3.53 -22.91 -21.88
C LEU A 51 -2.46 -21.91 -21.42
N LEU A 52 -1.94 -21.08 -22.31
CA LEU A 52 -0.85 -20.13 -22.08
C LEU A 52 -1.22 -18.71 -22.55
N SER A 53 -0.47 -17.69 -22.13
CA SER A 53 -0.62 -16.35 -22.69
C SER A 53 -0.16 -16.31 -24.14
N ALA A 54 -0.84 -15.57 -25.01
CA ALA A 54 -0.39 -15.35 -26.38
C ALA A 54 0.87 -14.48 -26.47
N ALA A 55 1.08 -13.61 -25.47
CA ALA A 55 2.20 -12.66 -25.44
C ALA A 55 3.34 -13.09 -24.52
N ASP A 56 3.15 -14.15 -23.72
CA ASP A 56 4.15 -14.63 -22.75
C ASP A 56 4.07 -16.16 -22.63
N VAL A 57 4.76 -16.83 -23.55
CA VAL A 57 4.84 -18.29 -23.61
C VAL A 57 6.16 -18.71 -22.99
N HIS A 58 6.11 -19.30 -21.79
CA HIS A 58 7.24 -19.99 -21.20
C HIS A 58 7.48 -21.32 -21.92
N MET A 59 8.72 -21.54 -22.35
CA MET A 59 9.14 -22.76 -23.02
C MET A 59 10.37 -23.31 -22.31
N GLU A 60 10.22 -24.46 -21.67
CA GLU A 60 11.27 -25.04 -20.83
C GLU A 60 11.45 -26.54 -21.10
N THR A 61 12.70 -26.99 -21.00
CA THR A 61 13.07 -28.42 -21.01
C THR A 61 13.97 -28.76 -19.83
N ARG A 62 13.99 -30.03 -19.42
CA ARG A 62 15.07 -30.52 -18.56
C ARG A 62 16.43 -30.36 -19.23
N ALA A 63 17.49 -30.29 -18.43
CA ALA A 63 18.86 -30.43 -18.91
C ALA A 63 19.03 -31.71 -19.75
N MET A 64 19.92 -31.64 -20.74
CA MET A 64 20.18 -32.73 -21.69
C MET A 64 20.54 -34.03 -20.96
N GLN A 65 19.93 -35.14 -21.39
CA GLN A 65 20.12 -36.47 -20.80
C GLN A 65 21.07 -37.30 -21.68
N ASN A 66 21.93 -38.11 -21.02
CA ASN A 66 23.09 -38.88 -21.54
C ASN A 66 24.38 -38.06 -21.64
N ASN A 67 25.12 -37.97 -20.54
CA ASN A 67 26.34 -37.17 -20.41
C ASN A 67 27.56 -38.10 -20.25
N ASP A 68 27.92 -38.84 -21.31
CA ASP A 68 29.26 -39.42 -21.38
C ASP A 68 30.27 -38.25 -21.48
N ALA A 69 31.51 -38.45 -21.04
CA ALA A 69 32.56 -37.42 -21.04
C ALA A 69 32.94 -37.01 -22.48
N GLY A 70 32.10 -36.17 -23.10
CA GLY A 70 32.13 -35.79 -24.52
C GLY A 70 30.84 -35.13 -25.02
N ASP A 71 29.71 -35.36 -24.33
CA ASP A 71 28.37 -34.95 -24.79
C ASP A 71 27.81 -33.74 -24.01
N ALA A 72 28.60 -32.68 -23.84
CA ALA A 72 28.09 -31.47 -23.18
C ALA A 72 26.98 -30.81 -24.01
N HIS A 73 25.93 -30.26 -23.37
CA HIS A 73 24.83 -29.57 -24.03
C HIS A 73 25.35 -28.30 -24.73
N LEU A 74 25.46 -28.35 -26.05
CA LEU A 74 25.98 -27.25 -26.86
C LEU A 74 24.92 -26.16 -27.04
N CYS A 75 23.77 -26.52 -27.61
CA CYS A 75 22.67 -25.60 -27.88
C CYS A 75 21.32 -26.31 -28.10
N THR A 76 20.25 -25.54 -28.27
CA THR A 76 18.88 -26.06 -28.48
C THR A 76 18.18 -25.35 -29.64
N ASP A 77 17.44 -26.10 -30.46
CA ASP A 77 16.49 -25.50 -31.40
C ASP A 77 15.09 -25.50 -30.77
N TRP A 78 14.41 -24.35 -30.84
CA TRP A 78 13.04 -24.14 -30.40
C TRP A 78 12.17 -23.69 -31.57
N GLU A 79 10.97 -24.27 -31.69
CA GLU A 79 10.02 -23.90 -32.74
C GLU A 79 8.59 -23.86 -32.22
N ILE A 80 7.79 -22.89 -32.68
CA ILE A 80 6.34 -22.89 -32.50
C ILE A 80 5.68 -23.01 -33.87
N TRP A 81 4.71 -23.91 -33.96
CA TRP A 81 3.94 -24.18 -35.16
C TRP A 81 2.46 -23.84 -34.96
N ALA A 82 1.86 -23.10 -35.89
CA ALA A 82 0.41 -22.94 -36.01
C ALA A 82 -0.17 -24.20 -36.66
N GLY A 83 -0.90 -25.01 -35.88
CA GLY A 83 -1.34 -26.35 -36.26
C GLY A 83 -0.37 -27.46 -35.83
N ASN A 84 -0.52 -28.66 -36.42
CA ASN A 84 0.31 -29.81 -36.09
C ASN A 84 1.71 -29.69 -36.69
N ALA A 85 2.74 -30.09 -35.93
CA ALA A 85 4.12 -30.16 -36.41
C ALA A 85 4.23 -30.91 -37.75
N GLY A 86 4.85 -30.28 -38.76
CA GLY A 86 5.10 -30.88 -40.08
C GLY A 86 3.91 -30.85 -41.07
N SER A 87 2.73 -30.41 -40.65
CA SER A 87 1.56 -30.16 -41.52
C SER A 87 0.96 -28.76 -41.38
N GLY A 88 1.32 -28.05 -40.30
CA GLY A 88 1.05 -26.64 -40.09
C GLY A 88 2.19 -25.73 -40.56
N GLU A 89 2.15 -24.49 -40.12
CA GLU A 89 3.14 -23.46 -40.44
C GLU A 89 4.03 -23.19 -39.23
N ARG A 90 5.36 -23.15 -39.40
CA ARG A 90 6.24 -22.66 -38.34
C ARG A 90 6.10 -21.15 -38.26
N VAL A 91 5.77 -20.62 -37.09
CA VAL A 91 5.45 -19.19 -36.92
C VAL A 91 6.48 -18.46 -36.08
N TRP A 92 7.28 -19.19 -35.31
CA TRP A 92 8.35 -18.66 -34.49
C TRP A 92 9.46 -19.70 -34.34
N PHE A 93 10.71 -19.25 -34.30
CA PHE A 93 11.85 -20.13 -34.01
C PHE A 93 12.98 -19.38 -33.28
N ASP A 94 13.76 -20.15 -32.52
CA ASP A 94 15.09 -19.77 -32.07
C ASP A 94 16.02 -20.95 -32.36
N SER A 95 17.14 -20.70 -33.03
CA SER A 95 18.02 -21.76 -33.51
C SER A 95 19.35 -21.74 -32.79
N CYS A 96 19.76 -22.93 -32.32
CA CYS A 96 20.97 -23.13 -31.55
C CYS A 96 21.11 -22.13 -30.38
N ALA A 97 20.01 -21.96 -29.65
CA ALA A 97 19.93 -21.21 -28.40
C ALA A 97 20.99 -21.70 -27.41
N SER A 98 21.74 -20.77 -26.83
CA SER A 98 22.89 -21.04 -25.95
C SER A 98 22.71 -20.36 -24.59
N GLY A 99 23.64 -20.55 -23.64
CA GLY A 99 23.49 -20.06 -22.28
C GLY A 99 22.22 -20.63 -21.63
N THR A 100 21.38 -19.76 -21.08
CA THR A 100 20.07 -20.12 -20.49
C THR A 100 19.06 -20.60 -21.53
N GLY A 101 19.17 -20.09 -22.76
CA GLY A 101 18.39 -20.50 -23.94
C GLY A 101 18.51 -21.98 -24.29
N ARG A 102 19.51 -22.69 -23.75
CA ARG A 102 19.62 -24.15 -23.87
C ARG A 102 18.41 -24.87 -23.27
N VAL A 103 17.84 -24.35 -22.19
CA VAL A 103 16.78 -25.03 -21.44
C VAL A 103 15.54 -24.17 -21.23
N HIS A 104 15.62 -22.85 -21.43
CA HIS A 104 14.51 -21.92 -21.20
C HIS A 104 14.53 -20.76 -22.19
N VAL A 105 13.41 -20.49 -22.87
CA VAL A 105 13.22 -19.35 -23.78
C VAL A 105 11.80 -18.78 -23.68
N HIS A 106 11.65 -17.52 -24.11
CA HIS A 106 10.38 -16.84 -24.34
C HIS A 106 10.28 -16.41 -25.81
N LEU A 107 9.09 -15.94 -26.21
CA LEU A 107 8.84 -15.41 -27.56
C LEU A 107 9.79 -14.27 -27.96
N GLY A 108 10.28 -13.51 -26.97
CA GLY A 108 11.22 -12.42 -27.20
C GLY A 108 12.60 -12.87 -27.65
N ASP A 109 13.05 -14.08 -27.29
CA ASP A 109 14.41 -14.55 -27.58
C ASP A 109 14.59 -15.02 -29.04
N GLY A 110 13.49 -15.31 -29.74
CA GLY A 110 13.49 -15.82 -31.11
C GLY A 110 12.86 -14.88 -32.14
N VAL A 111 12.63 -15.42 -33.33
CA VAL A 111 12.16 -14.65 -34.50
C VAL A 111 10.82 -15.21 -34.98
N PHE A 112 9.84 -14.32 -35.13
CA PHE A 112 8.59 -14.64 -35.82
C PHE A 112 8.79 -14.66 -37.34
N GLU A 113 8.28 -15.71 -37.98
CA GLU A 113 8.41 -15.94 -39.42
C GLU A 113 7.07 -16.22 -40.10
N ASN A 114 7.09 -16.26 -41.43
CA ASN A 114 5.95 -16.56 -42.29
C ASN A 114 4.74 -15.64 -42.00
N SER A 115 3.54 -16.18 -41.81
CA SER A 115 2.33 -15.39 -41.52
C SER A 115 2.40 -14.57 -40.23
N PHE A 116 3.44 -14.78 -39.41
CA PHE A 116 3.69 -14.05 -38.17
C PHE A 116 4.86 -13.06 -38.26
N THR A 117 5.54 -12.92 -39.41
CA THR A 117 6.65 -11.97 -39.56
C THR A 117 6.26 -10.56 -39.11
N GLY A 118 7.09 -9.98 -38.23
CA GLY A 118 6.88 -8.65 -37.65
C GLY A 118 5.98 -8.59 -36.40
N ARG A 119 5.36 -9.71 -36.02
CA ARG A 119 4.65 -9.82 -34.74
C ARG A 119 5.62 -9.91 -33.56
N LYS A 120 5.09 -9.67 -32.37
CA LYS A 120 5.78 -9.87 -31.07
C LYS A 120 5.05 -10.87 -30.17
N ASP A 121 3.92 -11.38 -30.62
CA ASP A 121 3.00 -12.24 -29.90
C ASP A 121 2.29 -13.23 -30.84
N LEU A 122 1.82 -14.32 -30.24
CA LEU A 122 0.94 -15.27 -30.91
C LEU A 122 -0.48 -14.68 -31.08
N ILE A 123 -1.32 -15.34 -31.87
CA ILE A 123 -2.74 -14.97 -31.98
C ILE A 123 -3.47 -15.56 -30.77
N PRO A 124 -4.24 -14.75 -30.02
CA PRO A 124 -5.09 -15.23 -28.92
C PRO A 124 -6.14 -16.26 -29.39
N ASP A 125 -6.57 -17.13 -28.47
CA ASP A 125 -7.56 -18.20 -28.71
C ASP A 125 -7.24 -19.14 -29.89
N LYS A 126 -5.97 -19.53 -30.03
CA LYS A 126 -5.49 -20.44 -31.08
C LYS A 126 -4.66 -21.60 -30.51
N ALA A 127 -4.65 -22.71 -31.25
CA ALA A 127 -3.85 -23.89 -30.92
C ALA A 127 -2.51 -23.86 -31.64
N TYR A 128 -1.46 -24.25 -30.94
CA TYR A 128 -0.08 -24.27 -31.41
C TYR A 128 0.63 -25.54 -30.96
N THR A 129 1.76 -25.85 -31.58
CA THR A 129 2.65 -26.94 -31.17
C THR A 129 4.07 -26.40 -30.93
N LEU A 130 4.59 -26.57 -29.71
CA LEU A 130 6.01 -26.38 -29.40
C LEU A 130 6.80 -27.59 -29.89
N ARG A 131 7.96 -27.38 -30.52
CA ARG A 131 8.96 -28.42 -30.81
C ARG A 131 10.33 -28.01 -30.30
N VAL A 132 11.07 -28.98 -29.75
CA VAL A 132 12.40 -28.74 -29.18
C VAL A 132 13.34 -29.91 -29.49
N ARG A 133 14.61 -29.63 -29.78
CA ARG A 133 15.68 -30.63 -29.86
C ARG A 133 17.00 -30.08 -29.31
N HIS A 134 17.79 -30.94 -28.67
CA HIS A 134 19.10 -30.56 -28.12
C HIS A 134 20.22 -30.95 -29.10
N ARG A 135 21.32 -30.20 -29.02
CA ARG A 135 22.58 -30.50 -29.70
C ARG A 135 23.67 -30.70 -28.66
N ASP A 136 24.45 -31.76 -28.83
CA ASP A 136 25.64 -32.00 -28.02
C ASP A 136 26.89 -31.32 -28.61
N ALA A 137 28.00 -31.36 -27.86
CA ALA A 137 29.29 -30.81 -28.26
C ALA A 137 29.97 -31.59 -29.40
N SER A 138 29.55 -32.85 -29.68
CA SER A 138 29.96 -33.60 -30.87
C SER A 138 29.31 -33.04 -32.15
N GLY A 139 28.26 -32.24 -31.98
CA GLY A 139 27.47 -31.63 -33.03
C GLY A 139 26.29 -32.47 -33.49
N ALA A 140 25.98 -33.59 -32.81
CA ALA A 140 24.83 -34.43 -33.09
C ALA A 140 23.54 -33.85 -32.47
N TRP A 141 22.43 -34.05 -33.18
CA TRP A 141 21.11 -33.58 -32.76
C TRP A 141 20.28 -34.73 -32.20
N SER A 142 19.53 -34.45 -31.14
CA SER A 142 18.46 -35.35 -30.70
C SER A 142 17.31 -35.40 -31.73
N ALA A 143 16.44 -36.39 -31.57
CA ALA A 143 15.09 -36.29 -32.13
C ALA A 143 14.34 -35.10 -31.49
N TYR A 144 13.31 -34.61 -32.18
CA TYR A 144 12.44 -33.57 -31.64
C TYR A 144 11.46 -34.15 -30.63
N SER A 145 11.26 -33.41 -29.54
CA SER A 145 10.07 -33.51 -28.70
C SER A 145 9.02 -32.51 -29.16
N SER A 146 7.75 -32.76 -28.87
CA SER A 146 6.64 -31.88 -29.26
C SER A 146 5.60 -31.78 -28.17
N ARG A 147 4.98 -30.61 -28.03
CA ARG A 147 3.93 -30.34 -27.05
C ARG A 147 2.86 -29.40 -27.63
N PRO A 148 1.61 -29.86 -27.85
CA PRO A 148 0.53 -28.98 -28.23
C PRO A 148 0.11 -28.09 -27.05
N PHE A 149 -0.28 -26.84 -27.32
CA PHE A 149 -0.79 -25.89 -26.34
C PHE A 149 -1.84 -24.96 -26.99
N LYS A 150 -2.58 -24.22 -26.16
CA LYS A 150 -3.58 -23.23 -26.61
C LYS A 150 -3.26 -21.86 -26.01
N THR A 151 -3.50 -20.78 -26.74
CA THR A 151 -3.41 -19.41 -26.20
C THR A 151 -4.74 -18.96 -25.56
N ASP A 152 -4.66 -18.17 -24.49
CA ASP A 152 -5.81 -17.55 -23.83
C ASP A 152 -6.58 -16.60 -24.77
N VAL A 153 -7.82 -16.30 -24.41
CA VAL A 153 -8.63 -15.26 -25.07
C VAL A 153 -8.11 -13.87 -24.74
N GLU A 154 -8.08 -12.99 -25.74
CA GLU A 154 -7.77 -11.58 -25.55
C GLU A 154 -8.88 -10.89 -24.74
N ARG A 155 -8.50 -10.10 -23.73
CA ARG A 155 -9.43 -9.22 -23.03
C ARG A 155 -9.27 -7.80 -23.52
N LYS A 156 -10.39 -7.16 -23.85
CA LYS A 156 -10.38 -5.76 -24.28
C LYS A 156 -10.35 -4.83 -23.08
N PRO A 157 -9.58 -3.73 -23.15
CA PRO A 157 -9.65 -2.66 -22.16
C PRO A 157 -11.08 -2.17 -21.96
N LEU A 158 -11.42 -1.75 -20.74
CA LEU A 158 -12.73 -1.18 -20.46
C LEU A 158 -12.80 0.25 -20.99
N PRO A 159 -13.66 0.56 -22.00
CA PRO A 159 -13.71 1.90 -22.58
C PRO A 159 -14.13 2.94 -21.53
N GLY A 160 -13.35 4.02 -21.42
CA GLY A 160 -13.64 5.14 -20.50
C GLY A 160 -13.37 4.87 -19.02
N ALA A 161 -12.93 3.65 -18.64
CA ALA A 161 -12.51 3.35 -17.28
C ALA A 161 -11.05 3.78 -17.05
N GLY A 162 -10.71 4.06 -15.78
CA GLY A 162 -9.31 4.20 -15.37
C GLY A 162 -8.51 2.92 -15.63
N ASP A 163 -7.18 3.05 -15.58
CA ASP A 163 -6.26 1.92 -15.80
C ASP A 163 -6.42 0.81 -14.75
N TRP A 164 -6.95 1.14 -13.57
CA TRP A 164 -7.18 0.20 -12.47
C TRP A 164 -8.64 0.16 -12.07
N LYS A 165 -9.21 -1.04 -12.08
CA LYS A 165 -10.53 -1.32 -11.54
C LYS A 165 -10.40 -1.78 -10.11
N VAL A 166 -11.08 -1.09 -9.21
CA VAL A 166 -11.30 -1.55 -7.84
C VAL A 166 -12.50 -2.50 -7.81
N HIS A 167 -12.33 -3.67 -7.19
CA HIS A 167 -13.39 -4.69 -7.08
C HIS A 167 -14.03 -4.74 -5.71
N GLN A 168 -13.35 -4.25 -4.67
CA GLN A 168 -13.89 -4.19 -3.31
C GLN A 168 -14.38 -2.78 -2.97
N PRO A 169 -15.58 -2.62 -2.39
CA PRO A 169 -16.13 -1.30 -2.09
C PRO A 169 -15.27 -0.56 -1.07
N GLY A 170 -15.28 0.77 -1.17
CA GLY A 170 -14.56 1.64 -0.23
C GLY A 170 -13.08 1.81 -0.53
N PHE A 171 -12.54 1.27 -1.62
CA PHE A 171 -11.14 1.50 -2.02
C PHE A 171 -11.02 2.39 -3.26
N VAL A 172 -9.90 3.11 -3.35
CA VAL A 172 -9.43 3.82 -4.55
C VAL A 172 -7.97 3.49 -4.82
N VAL A 173 -7.54 3.70 -6.06
CA VAL A 173 -6.13 3.63 -6.46
C VAL A 173 -5.66 5.04 -6.78
N GLU A 174 -4.58 5.45 -6.14
CA GLU A 174 -3.98 6.78 -6.29
C GLU A 174 -2.53 6.65 -6.75
N GLU A 175 -2.07 7.63 -7.52
CA GLU A 175 -0.66 7.75 -7.86
C GLU A 175 0.09 8.41 -6.71
N VAL A 176 1.22 7.80 -6.32
CA VAL A 176 2.11 8.32 -5.28
C VAL A 176 3.27 9.05 -5.94
N THR A 177 4.03 8.33 -6.78
CA THR A 177 5.16 8.88 -7.52
C THR A 177 5.36 8.12 -8.83
N GLY A 178 6.15 8.68 -9.75
CA GLY A 178 6.32 8.15 -11.10
C GLY A 178 7.76 8.18 -11.61
N ASP A 179 7.90 7.90 -12.90
CA ASP A 179 9.17 7.95 -13.63
C ASP A 179 10.24 6.98 -13.05
N LEU A 180 9.78 5.80 -12.63
CA LEU A 180 10.63 4.67 -12.24
C LEU A 180 10.89 3.79 -13.47
N ALA A 181 12.00 3.06 -13.46
CA ALA A 181 12.36 2.05 -14.46
C ALA A 181 12.47 0.69 -13.76
N LEU A 182 11.62 -0.27 -14.16
CA LEU A 182 11.56 -1.62 -13.58
C LEU A 182 11.58 -1.67 -12.04
N PRO A 183 10.69 -0.96 -11.33
CA PRO A 183 10.63 -1.03 -9.88
C PRO A 183 10.03 -2.36 -9.41
N VAL A 184 10.80 -3.18 -8.69
CA VAL A 184 10.44 -4.59 -8.38
C VAL A 184 10.10 -4.85 -6.91
N ASN A 185 10.61 -4.07 -5.97
CA ASN A 185 10.24 -4.17 -4.54
C ASN A 185 10.12 -2.78 -3.88
N ILE A 186 9.35 -2.74 -2.79
CA ILE A 186 9.21 -1.58 -1.91
C ILE A 186 9.61 -2.00 -0.50
N ALA A 187 10.43 -1.18 0.17
CA ALA A 187 10.69 -1.30 1.60
C ALA A 187 10.23 -0.03 2.30
N MET A 188 9.15 -0.13 3.08
CA MET A 188 8.64 0.98 3.89
C MET A 188 9.59 1.24 5.07
N VAL A 189 9.92 2.51 5.35
CA VAL A 189 10.81 2.93 6.44
C VAL A 189 10.11 2.68 7.77
N PRO A 190 10.51 1.67 8.57
CA PRO A 190 9.85 1.34 9.82
C PRO A 190 9.69 2.57 10.69
N ASN A 191 8.52 2.75 11.29
CA ASN A 191 8.26 3.86 12.21
C ASN A 191 8.46 5.25 11.55
N TYR A 192 8.01 5.41 10.29
CA TYR A 192 8.05 6.70 9.60
C TYR A 192 7.46 7.83 10.46
N SER A 193 8.24 8.89 10.66
CA SER A 193 7.94 9.95 11.63
C SER A 193 6.79 10.88 11.27
N GLY A 194 6.20 10.72 10.08
CA GLY A 194 5.24 11.68 9.53
C GLY A 194 5.90 12.92 8.88
N ASP A 195 7.22 13.10 9.01
CA ASP A 195 7.93 14.26 8.45
C ASP A 195 8.00 14.16 6.92
N PRO A 196 7.34 15.07 6.17
CA PRO A 196 7.24 15.00 4.71
C PRO A 196 8.61 15.05 4.00
N THR A 197 9.65 15.54 4.67
CA THR A 197 11.00 15.65 4.13
C THR A 197 11.86 14.41 4.36
N LYS A 198 11.39 13.45 5.18
CA LYS A 198 12.11 12.23 5.51
C LYS A 198 11.72 11.07 4.59
N PRO A 199 12.62 10.08 4.41
CA PRO A 199 12.31 8.85 3.69
C PRO A 199 11.03 8.21 4.22
N LEU A 200 10.07 7.96 3.32
CA LEU A 200 8.87 7.16 3.57
C LEU A 200 9.12 5.71 3.16
N PHE A 201 9.65 5.48 1.96
CA PHE A 201 10.00 4.15 1.49
C PHE A 201 11.15 4.16 0.48
N TYR A 202 11.75 3.00 0.29
CA TYR A 202 12.75 2.73 -0.73
C TYR A 202 12.20 1.80 -1.81
N VAL A 203 12.68 1.95 -3.03
CA VAL A 203 12.29 1.14 -4.19
C VAL A 203 13.54 0.62 -4.89
N THR A 204 13.62 -0.69 -5.10
CA THR A 204 14.64 -1.27 -5.98
C THR A 204 14.17 -1.20 -7.42
N GLU A 205 15.00 -0.60 -8.27
CA GLU A 205 14.87 -0.66 -9.72
C GLU A 205 15.82 -1.75 -10.22
N LEU A 206 15.26 -2.72 -10.95
CA LEU A 206 15.93 -3.98 -11.27
C LEU A 206 17.33 -3.76 -11.87
N TYR A 207 17.50 -2.74 -12.71
CA TYR A 207 18.75 -2.47 -13.43
C TYR A 207 19.70 -1.53 -12.69
N GLY A 208 19.87 -1.76 -11.39
CA GLY A 208 21.02 -1.26 -10.66
C GLY A 208 20.81 0.02 -9.86
N ARG A 209 19.58 0.36 -9.47
CA ARG A 209 19.31 1.55 -8.67
C ARG A 209 18.41 1.26 -7.48
N ILE A 210 18.59 2.06 -6.44
CA ILE A 210 17.68 2.18 -5.29
C ILE A 210 17.21 3.62 -5.24
N ARG A 211 15.89 3.82 -5.30
CA ARG A 211 15.25 5.11 -5.08
C ARG A 211 14.81 5.23 -3.64
N VAL A 212 14.86 6.44 -3.11
CA VAL A 212 14.18 6.82 -1.87
C VAL A 212 13.07 7.77 -2.23
N VAL A 213 11.90 7.58 -1.62
CA VAL A 213 10.75 8.47 -1.77
C VAL A 213 10.43 9.04 -0.40
N THR A 214 10.39 10.36 -0.30
CA THR A 214 10.08 11.08 0.94
C THR A 214 8.58 11.16 1.18
N GLY A 215 8.17 11.58 2.38
CA GLY A 215 6.76 11.72 2.75
C GLY A 215 5.92 12.66 1.91
N ASP A 216 6.54 13.68 1.31
CA ASP A 216 5.93 14.57 0.30
C ASP A 216 5.92 13.96 -1.12
N PHE A 217 6.21 12.65 -1.21
CA PHE A 217 6.27 11.84 -2.41
C PHE A 217 7.32 12.26 -3.46
N LYS A 218 8.31 13.06 -3.05
CA LYS A 218 9.45 13.36 -3.90
C LYS A 218 10.41 12.16 -3.96
N LYS A 219 10.81 11.84 -5.19
CA LYS A 219 11.73 10.75 -5.50
C LYS A 219 13.16 11.29 -5.56
N HIS A 220 14.08 10.59 -4.92
CA HIS A 220 15.53 10.83 -4.97
C HIS A 220 16.27 9.52 -5.28
N THR A 221 17.56 9.64 -5.60
CA THR A 221 18.45 8.48 -5.74
C THR A 221 19.11 8.20 -4.41
N TYR A 222 18.90 7.01 -3.85
CA TYR A 222 19.61 6.56 -2.66
C TYR A 222 20.96 5.95 -3.01
N ALA A 223 20.98 5.07 -4.02
CA ALA A 223 22.17 4.47 -4.60
C ALA A 223 21.92 4.12 -6.07
N ASP A 224 22.96 4.18 -6.89
CA ASP A 224 22.97 3.80 -8.30
C ASP A 224 24.25 3.02 -8.66
N ASP A 225 24.37 2.64 -9.93
CA ASP A 225 25.52 1.89 -10.47
C ASP A 225 25.85 0.63 -9.65
N LEU A 226 24.80 -0.12 -9.28
CA LEU A 226 24.92 -1.26 -8.38
C LEU A 226 25.34 -2.57 -9.06
N LEU A 227 25.24 -2.64 -10.39
CA LEU A 227 25.53 -3.83 -11.19
C LEU A 227 26.87 -3.66 -11.92
N ASP A 228 27.68 -4.73 -11.93
CA ASP A 228 28.98 -4.82 -12.61
C ASP A 228 28.89 -5.59 -13.95
N PHE A 229 27.67 -5.75 -14.46
CA PHE A 229 27.36 -6.37 -15.74
C PHE A 229 26.26 -5.57 -16.43
N ASP A 230 26.12 -5.79 -17.74
CA ASP A 230 25.04 -5.21 -18.53
C ASP A 230 23.75 -6.00 -18.28
N PRO A 231 22.74 -5.43 -17.61
CA PRO A 231 21.49 -6.11 -17.37
C PRO A 231 20.53 -6.06 -18.58
N SER A 232 20.91 -5.38 -19.68
CA SER A 232 20.07 -5.14 -20.86
C SER A 232 19.93 -6.34 -21.82
N ALA A 233 20.00 -7.56 -21.28
CA ALA A 233 19.59 -8.75 -22.03
C ALA A 233 18.19 -8.53 -22.64
N GLN A 234 17.92 -9.17 -23.78
CA GLN A 234 16.73 -8.87 -24.59
C GLN A 234 15.45 -8.98 -23.74
N PHE A 235 14.72 -7.86 -23.68
CA PHE A 235 13.45 -7.77 -22.97
C PHE A 235 12.31 -7.51 -23.97
N PRO A 236 11.22 -8.30 -23.96
CA PRO A 236 10.93 -9.44 -23.10
C PRO A 236 11.87 -10.64 -23.36
N GLY A 237 12.11 -11.49 -22.36
CA GLY A 237 13.04 -12.62 -22.46
C GLY A 237 13.90 -12.81 -21.22
N THR A 238 15.20 -13.04 -21.42
CA THR A 238 16.19 -13.34 -20.36
C THR A 238 16.65 -12.12 -19.52
N GLY A 239 15.85 -11.07 -19.40
CA GLY A 239 16.22 -9.82 -18.72
C GLY A 239 15.77 -9.67 -17.26
N GLU A 240 15.35 -10.74 -16.59
CA GLU A 240 14.77 -10.72 -15.23
C GLU A 240 15.83 -10.70 -14.11
N MET A 241 16.92 -9.95 -14.31
CA MET A 241 18.11 -10.01 -13.47
C MET A 241 18.57 -8.64 -12.97
N GLY A 242 19.07 -8.60 -11.72
CA GLY A 242 19.70 -7.40 -11.18
C GLY A 242 19.47 -7.21 -9.68
N VAL A 243 18.99 -6.03 -9.29
CA VAL A 243 18.71 -5.64 -7.90
C VAL A 243 17.26 -5.98 -7.56
N THR A 244 17.04 -6.82 -6.55
CA THR A 244 15.74 -7.44 -6.30
C THR A 244 15.17 -7.06 -4.93
N GLY A 245 15.29 -7.92 -3.93
CA GLY A 245 14.74 -7.76 -2.59
C GLY A 245 15.40 -6.64 -1.82
N ILE A 246 14.60 -5.95 -1.00
CA ILE A 246 15.04 -4.86 -0.14
C ILE A 246 14.25 -4.91 1.17
N VAL A 247 14.92 -4.68 2.29
CA VAL A 247 14.30 -4.54 3.61
C VAL A 247 15.10 -3.52 4.43
N VAL A 248 14.40 -2.77 5.30
CA VAL A 248 15.02 -1.81 6.22
C VAL A 248 15.15 -2.46 7.59
N GLU A 249 16.33 -2.39 8.19
CA GLU A 249 16.55 -2.82 9.58
C GLU A 249 16.01 -1.74 10.54
N PRO A 250 15.02 -2.05 11.39
CA PRO A 250 14.30 -1.02 12.16
C PRO A 250 15.13 -0.20 13.14
N GLU A 251 16.22 -0.74 13.71
CA GLU A 251 17.00 -0.02 14.73
C GLU A 251 17.99 0.99 14.13
N THR A 252 18.68 0.59 13.07
CA THR A 252 19.74 1.38 12.42
C THR A 252 19.26 2.16 11.21
N GLY A 253 18.15 1.74 10.59
CA GLY A 253 17.69 2.25 9.30
C GLY A 253 18.50 1.74 8.11
N ASP A 254 19.43 0.78 8.33
CA ASP A 254 20.25 0.23 7.27
C ASP A 254 19.43 -0.60 6.29
N LEU A 255 19.78 -0.53 5.01
CA LEU A 255 19.12 -1.30 3.96
C LEU A 255 19.87 -2.58 3.70
N PHE A 256 19.15 -3.69 3.71
CA PHE A 256 19.64 -4.98 3.24
C PHE A 256 19.03 -5.24 1.88
N VAL A 257 19.89 -5.48 0.88
CA VAL A 257 19.48 -5.57 -0.52
C VAL A 257 20.09 -6.80 -1.16
N SER A 258 19.25 -7.59 -1.82
CA SER A 258 19.69 -8.74 -2.62
C SER A 258 19.90 -8.34 -4.07
N MET A 259 20.96 -8.86 -4.69
CA MET A 259 21.25 -8.61 -6.09
C MET A 259 22.20 -9.66 -6.65
N LEU A 260 22.37 -9.66 -7.98
CA LEU A 260 23.44 -10.41 -8.63
C LEU A 260 24.72 -9.58 -8.76
N TYR A 261 25.84 -10.26 -8.95
CA TYR A 261 27.12 -9.68 -9.36
C TYR A 261 27.87 -10.63 -10.28
N LYS A 262 28.78 -10.09 -11.07
CA LYS A 262 29.59 -10.86 -12.01
C LYS A 262 30.93 -11.24 -11.40
N ASP A 263 31.26 -12.52 -11.42
CA ASP A 263 32.56 -13.07 -10.98
C ASP A 263 33.01 -14.16 -11.96
N ASP A 264 34.23 -14.03 -12.47
CA ASP A 264 34.82 -14.92 -13.50
C ASP A 264 33.88 -15.27 -14.69
N GLY A 265 32.99 -14.34 -15.05
CA GLY A 265 32.01 -14.52 -16.13
C GLY A 265 30.65 -15.06 -15.70
N ASP A 266 30.54 -15.62 -14.49
CA ASP A 266 29.31 -16.12 -13.90
C ASP A 266 28.54 -15.02 -13.13
N LEU A 267 27.22 -15.14 -13.11
CA LEU A 267 26.36 -14.29 -12.29
C LEU A 267 26.08 -14.98 -10.96
N LEU A 268 26.51 -14.39 -9.85
CA LEU A 268 26.38 -14.97 -8.51
C LEU A 268 25.49 -14.10 -7.61
N PRO A 269 24.77 -14.69 -6.64
CA PRO A 269 23.91 -13.93 -5.75
C PRO A 269 24.71 -13.35 -4.57
N LYS A 270 24.40 -12.11 -4.20
CA LYS A 270 24.95 -11.44 -3.01
C LYS A 270 23.88 -10.68 -2.24
N ILE A 271 24.20 -10.39 -0.98
CA ILE A 271 23.45 -9.47 -0.13
C ILE A 271 24.39 -8.36 0.31
N VAL A 272 23.92 -7.13 0.14
CA VAL A 272 24.65 -5.92 0.48
C VAL A 272 23.87 -5.16 1.55
N ARG A 273 24.58 -4.78 2.62
CA ARG A 273 24.12 -3.84 3.63
C ARG A 273 24.57 -2.43 3.24
N PHE A 274 23.63 -1.50 3.18
CA PHE A 274 23.89 -0.08 2.98
C PHE A 274 23.62 0.68 4.27
N HIS A 275 24.55 1.56 4.62
CA HIS A 275 24.38 2.49 5.73
C HIS A 275 24.26 3.91 5.20
N SER A 276 23.39 4.71 5.83
CA SER A 276 23.21 6.13 5.52
C SER A 276 23.66 6.99 6.70
N ALA A 277 24.42 8.05 6.38
CA ALA A 277 24.87 9.04 7.36
C ALA A 277 24.02 10.33 7.36
N ASP A 278 23.03 10.44 6.48
CA ASP A 278 22.21 11.63 6.25
C ASP A 278 20.71 11.39 6.54
N GLY A 279 20.42 10.41 7.39
CA GLY A 279 19.05 10.09 7.81
C GLY A 279 18.24 9.34 6.74
N GLY A 280 18.91 8.50 5.94
CA GLY A 280 18.29 7.60 4.96
C GLY A 280 18.16 8.17 3.55
N MET A 281 18.72 9.34 3.26
CA MET A 281 18.56 9.96 1.94
C MET A 281 19.55 9.40 0.92
N THR A 282 20.80 9.13 1.33
CA THR A 282 21.84 8.56 0.47
C THR A 282 22.63 7.45 1.18
N ALA A 283 23.16 6.52 0.39
CA ALA A 283 24.10 5.52 0.88
C ALA A 283 25.47 6.15 1.14
N ALA A 284 25.94 6.09 2.38
CA ALA A 284 27.28 6.50 2.78
C ALA A 284 28.30 5.35 2.65
N THR A 285 27.89 4.12 3.01
CA THR A 285 28.74 2.93 2.85
C THR A 285 27.94 1.75 2.30
N LYS A 286 28.65 0.83 1.64
CA LYS A 286 28.10 -0.44 1.13
C LYS A 286 29.02 -1.60 1.55
N THR A 287 28.46 -2.60 2.22
CA THR A 287 29.19 -3.76 2.73
C THR A 287 28.52 -5.03 2.23
N THR A 288 29.27 -5.89 1.52
CA THR A 288 28.74 -7.20 1.16
C THR A 288 28.81 -8.11 2.39
N ILE A 289 27.66 -8.63 2.81
CA ILE A 289 27.57 -9.50 4.01
C ILE A 289 27.42 -10.98 3.65
N PHE A 290 26.93 -11.28 2.44
CA PHE A 290 26.75 -12.64 1.96
C PHE A 290 27.06 -12.72 0.47
N LYS A 291 27.76 -13.78 0.08
CA LYS A 291 27.97 -14.22 -1.29
C LYS A 291 27.87 -15.73 -1.29
N ALA A 292 27.06 -16.32 -2.16
CA ALA A 292 27.12 -17.76 -2.41
C ALA A 292 28.21 -18.02 -3.47
N PRO A 293 29.36 -18.61 -3.11
CA PRO A 293 30.40 -18.95 -4.08
C PRO A 293 29.96 -20.17 -4.90
N ASP A 294 30.48 -20.27 -6.12
CA ASP A 294 30.34 -21.45 -7.00
C ASP A 294 28.90 -21.86 -7.36
N GLU A 295 27.93 -20.93 -7.28
CA GLU A 295 26.55 -21.16 -7.68
C GLU A 295 26.00 -20.15 -8.71
N PRO A 296 26.42 -20.24 -9.99
CA PRO A 296 25.98 -19.36 -11.09
C PRO A 296 24.46 -19.34 -11.29
N GLN A 297 23.83 -18.22 -10.96
CA GLN A 297 22.41 -18.02 -11.20
C GLN A 297 22.14 -17.82 -12.69
N SER A 298 20.98 -18.30 -13.12
CA SER A 298 20.45 -18.02 -14.46
C SER A 298 19.89 -16.60 -14.51
N THR A 299 19.41 -16.18 -15.67
CA THR A 299 18.77 -14.89 -15.91
C THR A 299 17.36 -14.74 -15.30
N SER A 300 16.85 -15.79 -14.66
CA SER A 300 15.64 -15.80 -13.81
C SER A 300 15.80 -16.87 -12.71
N HIS A 301 14.83 -16.97 -11.81
CA HIS A 301 14.84 -17.82 -10.60
C HIS A 301 16.05 -17.54 -9.69
N GLN A 302 16.20 -16.28 -9.31
CA GLN A 302 17.36 -15.77 -8.59
C GLN A 302 17.06 -15.54 -7.11
N ILE A 303 18.00 -14.89 -6.42
CA ILE A 303 17.75 -14.24 -5.14
C ILE A 303 16.72 -13.10 -5.33
N SER A 304 15.61 -13.13 -4.60
CA SER A 304 14.45 -12.27 -4.94
C SER A 304 13.84 -11.47 -3.78
N ASN A 305 13.79 -12.04 -2.57
CA ASN A 305 13.11 -11.43 -1.43
C ASN A 305 13.94 -11.52 -0.14
N LEU A 306 13.82 -10.47 0.66
CA LEU A 306 14.41 -10.33 1.97
C LEU A 306 13.33 -9.96 2.98
N SER A 307 13.39 -10.54 4.17
CA SER A 307 12.53 -10.17 5.30
C SER A 307 13.22 -10.40 6.63
N PHE A 308 12.76 -9.72 7.68
CA PHE A 308 13.23 -9.95 9.05
C PHE A 308 12.22 -10.78 9.84
N GLY A 309 12.72 -11.79 10.55
CA GLY A 309 11.91 -12.53 11.52
C GLY A 309 11.51 -11.63 12.69
N PRO A 310 10.22 -11.63 13.11
CA PRO A 310 9.71 -10.71 14.12
C PRO A 310 10.33 -10.93 15.52
N ASP A 311 10.71 -12.18 15.82
CA ASP A 311 11.15 -12.56 17.18
C ASP A 311 12.67 -12.74 17.33
N ASP A 312 13.41 -12.92 16.23
CA ASP A 312 14.83 -13.30 16.26
C ASP A 312 15.76 -12.32 15.52
N LYS A 313 15.18 -11.29 14.87
CA LYS A 313 15.87 -10.27 14.07
C LYS A 313 16.86 -10.88 13.06
N LYS A 314 16.55 -12.08 12.55
CA LYS A 314 17.35 -12.73 11.51
C LYS A 314 16.85 -12.35 10.14
N LEU A 315 17.79 -12.29 9.19
CA LEU A 315 17.49 -12.03 7.80
C LEU A 315 17.11 -13.35 7.12
N TYR A 316 15.93 -13.37 6.51
CA TYR A 316 15.42 -14.47 5.69
C TYR A 316 15.58 -14.11 4.22
N VAL A 317 16.11 -15.05 3.44
CA VAL A 317 16.53 -14.82 2.05
C VAL A 317 15.93 -15.88 1.16
N HIS A 318 15.17 -15.44 0.17
CA HIS A 318 14.57 -16.34 -0.81
C HIS A 318 15.52 -16.52 -1.99
N MET A 319 15.81 -17.79 -2.33
CA MET A 319 16.71 -18.17 -3.42
C MET A 319 16.00 -19.15 -4.36
N GLY A 320 15.84 -18.77 -5.62
CA GLY A 320 15.33 -19.67 -6.66
C GLY A 320 16.30 -20.80 -7.02
N ASP A 321 15.83 -21.75 -7.82
CA ASP A 321 16.60 -22.92 -8.26
C ASP A 321 17.56 -22.62 -9.42
N GLY A 322 17.52 -21.40 -9.98
CA GLY A 322 18.28 -21.01 -11.17
C GLY A 322 18.06 -21.92 -12.38
N PHE A 323 16.88 -22.54 -12.53
CA PHE A 323 16.52 -23.57 -13.51
C PHE A 323 17.27 -24.91 -13.37
N VAL A 324 17.94 -25.15 -12.24
CA VAL A 324 18.58 -26.43 -11.94
C VAL A 324 17.79 -27.12 -10.85
N ALA A 325 16.64 -27.70 -11.22
CA ALA A 325 15.65 -28.18 -10.26
C ALA A 325 16.18 -29.17 -9.20
N ASP A 326 17.18 -30.00 -9.53
CA ASP A 326 17.79 -30.94 -8.59
C ASP A 326 18.48 -30.25 -7.40
N THR A 327 18.95 -29.00 -7.59
CA THR A 327 19.57 -28.22 -6.52
C THR A 327 18.59 -27.87 -5.40
N ALA A 328 17.29 -27.83 -5.67
CA ALA A 328 16.28 -27.47 -4.67
C ALA A 328 16.23 -28.48 -3.51
N GLU A 329 16.44 -29.77 -3.79
CA GLU A 329 16.54 -30.83 -2.78
C GLU A 329 17.98 -31.06 -2.28
N ASP A 330 18.99 -30.57 -3.01
CA ASP A 330 20.38 -30.68 -2.59
C ASP A 330 20.66 -29.75 -1.40
N MET A 331 21.07 -30.35 -0.29
CA MET A 331 21.38 -29.64 0.95
C MET A 331 22.75 -28.98 0.92
N ASP A 332 23.63 -29.35 -0.01
CA ASP A 332 24.92 -28.70 -0.22
C ASP A 332 24.82 -27.50 -1.18
N SER A 333 23.61 -27.19 -1.67
CA SER A 333 23.34 -26.02 -2.50
C SER A 333 22.49 -24.93 -1.82
N PHE A 334 22.74 -23.66 -2.13
CA PHE A 334 21.93 -22.51 -1.69
C PHE A 334 20.68 -22.29 -2.55
N ARG A 335 20.58 -22.93 -3.71
CA ARG A 335 19.46 -22.78 -4.66
C ARG A 335 18.19 -23.52 -4.27
N GLY A 336 17.04 -22.92 -4.58
CA GLY A 336 15.72 -23.49 -4.27
C GLY A 336 15.45 -23.57 -2.77
N LYS A 337 15.88 -22.53 -2.03
CA LYS A 337 15.87 -22.47 -0.56
C LYS A 337 15.23 -21.17 -0.05
N VAL A 338 14.80 -21.23 1.21
CA VAL A 338 14.78 -20.05 2.07
C VAL A 338 15.94 -20.19 3.05
N LEU A 339 16.84 -19.21 3.06
CA LEU A 339 17.98 -19.15 3.97
C LEU A 339 17.66 -18.26 5.17
N ARG A 340 18.33 -18.47 6.31
CA ARG A 340 18.26 -17.63 7.50
C ARG A 340 19.67 -17.29 7.97
N MET A 341 19.97 -16.00 8.16
CA MET A 341 21.29 -15.50 8.54
C MET A 341 21.23 -14.41 9.61
N ASN A 342 22.34 -14.21 10.33
CA ASN A 342 22.57 -13.04 11.17
C ASN A 342 22.75 -11.78 10.31
N LEU A 343 22.63 -10.59 10.92
CA LEU A 343 22.76 -9.30 10.23
C LEU A 343 24.18 -9.01 9.70
N ASP A 344 25.18 -9.74 10.18
CA ASP A 344 26.55 -9.72 9.67
C ASP A 344 26.78 -10.74 8.54
N GLY A 345 25.75 -11.50 8.16
CA GLY A 345 25.78 -12.53 7.13
C GLY A 345 26.24 -13.90 7.60
N THR A 346 26.56 -14.09 8.88
CA THR A 346 26.94 -15.41 9.42
C THR A 346 25.72 -16.31 9.65
N ALA A 347 25.91 -17.63 9.60
CA ALA A 347 24.85 -18.59 9.89
C ALA A 347 24.52 -18.66 11.40
N PRO A 348 23.23 -18.51 11.80
CA PRO A 348 22.78 -18.76 13.16
C PRO A 348 22.99 -20.21 13.59
N SER A 349 23.55 -20.42 14.78
CA SER A 349 23.83 -21.76 15.31
C SER A 349 22.58 -22.59 15.62
N ASP A 350 21.41 -21.95 15.69
CA ASP A 350 20.10 -22.57 15.90
C ASP A 350 19.36 -22.89 14.59
N ASN A 351 19.99 -22.69 13.43
CA ASN A 351 19.44 -23.13 12.14
C ASN A 351 19.24 -24.67 12.12
N PRO A 352 18.19 -25.17 11.44
CA PRO A 352 17.76 -26.56 11.55
C PRO A 352 18.80 -27.58 11.07
N PHE A 353 19.70 -27.18 10.19
CA PHE A 353 20.72 -28.07 9.61
C PHE A 353 22.16 -27.65 9.94
N TYR A 354 22.33 -26.70 10.87
CA TYR A 354 23.63 -26.19 11.28
C TYR A 354 24.55 -27.30 11.80
N LYS A 355 25.79 -27.34 11.30
CA LYS A 355 26.81 -28.33 11.66
C LYS A 355 27.96 -27.76 12.50
N GLY A 356 28.16 -26.44 12.50
CA GLY A 356 29.17 -25.79 13.32
C GLY A 356 30.61 -26.19 13.00
N THR A 357 30.90 -26.51 11.74
CA THR A 357 32.24 -26.96 11.30
C THR A 357 33.23 -25.83 11.09
N GLY A 358 32.77 -24.57 11.15
CA GLY A 358 33.55 -23.37 10.81
C GLY A 358 33.77 -23.17 9.31
N LYS A 359 33.22 -24.03 8.45
CA LYS A 359 33.26 -23.89 6.99
C LYS A 359 32.05 -23.11 6.50
N PHE A 360 32.22 -22.31 5.45
CA PHE A 360 31.11 -21.70 4.74
C PHE A 360 30.43 -22.76 3.85
N GLN A 361 29.20 -23.16 4.19
CA GLN A 361 28.48 -24.24 3.52
C GLN A 361 26.96 -24.02 3.56
N ALA A 362 26.23 -24.42 2.52
CA ALA A 362 24.80 -24.13 2.37
C ALA A 362 23.95 -24.64 3.54
N LYS A 363 24.20 -25.87 4.02
CA LYS A 363 23.48 -26.50 5.14
C LYS A 363 23.34 -25.60 6.37
N ASP A 364 24.36 -24.80 6.68
CA ASP A 364 24.36 -23.96 7.87
C ASP A 364 23.36 -22.79 7.75
N TYR A 365 22.97 -22.40 6.54
CA TYR A 365 22.06 -21.29 6.25
C TYR A 365 20.62 -21.73 5.97
N ILE A 366 20.40 -22.99 5.56
CA ILE A 366 19.08 -23.45 5.11
C ILE A 366 18.06 -23.41 6.25
N TRP A 367 16.99 -22.64 6.04
CA TRP A 367 15.79 -22.65 6.87
C TRP A 367 14.73 -23.60 6.30
N ALA A 368 14.50 -23.53 4.99
CA ALA A 368 13.60 -24.41 4.24
C ALA A 368 14.17 -24.70 2.85
N TYR A 369 13.76 -25.82 2.25
CA TYR A 369 14.31 -26.32 0.98
C TYR A 369 13.25 -26.98 0.09
N GLY A 370 13.59 -27.21 -1.18
CA GLY A 370 12.69 -27.79 -2.17
C GLY A 370 11.73 -26.76 -2.78
N LEU A 371 12.17 -25.52 -2.98
CA LEU A 371 11.40 -24.47 -3.68
C LEU A 371 11.93 -24.29 -5.11
N ARG A 372 11.06 -23.86 -6.05
CA ARG A 372 11.37 -23.51 -7.44
C ARG A 372 11.82 -22.06 -7.55
N ASN A 373 10.88 -21.14 -7.37
CA ASN A 373 11.11 -19.70 -7.52
C ASN A 373 10.29 -18.94 -6.46
N PRO A 374 10.72 -18.96 -5.19
CA PRO A 374 10.01 -18.32 -4.09
C PRO A 374 10.14 -16.80 -4.15
N PHE A 375 9.40 -16.17 -5.06
CA PHE A 375 9.65 -14.79 -5.47
C PHE A 375 9.45 -13.77 -4.33
N GLY A 376 8.36 -13.92 -3.57
CA GLY A 376 7.97 -12.98 -2.52
C GLY A 376 7.68 -13.68 -1.19
N GLY A 377 7.97 -13.00 -0.09
CA GLY A 377 7.67 -13.50 1.25
C GLY A 377 7.54 -12.39 2.28
N ALA A 378 6.73 -12.66 3.30
CA ALA A 378 6.51 -11.75 4.42
C ALA A 378 6.10 -12.53 5.68
N TRP A 379 6.39 -11.93 6.82
CA TRP A 379 5.91 -12.41 8.11
C TRP A 379 4.52 -11.89 8.39
N ARG A 380 3.65 -12.77 8.87
CA ARG A 380 2.38 -12.39 9.48
C ARG A 380 2.58 -12.30 10.97
N LEU A 381 2.41 -11.12 11.55
CA LEU A 381 2.64 -10.86 12.97
C LEU A 381 1.58 -11.52 13.84
N ALA A 382 0.34 -11.61 13.34
CA ALA A 382 -0.77 -12.21 14.08
C ALA A 382 -0.52 -13.67 14.51
N ASP A 383 0.21 -14.46 13.71
CA ASP A 383 0.55 -15.86 14.03
C ASP A 383 2.05 -16.15 14.12
N LYS A 384 2.89 -15.12 13.90
CA LYS A 384 4.35 -15.20 13.89
C LYS A 384 4.89 -16.24 12.90
N GLN A 385 4.27 -16.35 11.73
CA GLN A 385 4.68 -17.27 10.68
C GLN A 385 5.18 -16.55 9.44
N HIS A 386 6.16 -17.16 8.77
CA HIS A 386 6.64 -16.69 7.47
C HIS A 386 5.80 -17.29 6.35
N TYR A 387 5.41 -16.48 5.38
CA TYR A 387 4.65 -16.91 4.22
C TYR A 387 5.43 -16.58 2.96
N SER A 388 5.39 -17.49 1.98
CA SER A 388 5.99 -17.30 0.67
C SER A 388 4.96 -17.50 -0.42
N VAL A 389 5.06 -16.68 -1.45
CA VAL A 389 4.46 -16.96 -2.74
C VAL A 389 5.54 -17.40 -3.74
N GLU A 390 5.19 -18.33 -4.60
CA GLU A 390 6.14 -19.03 -5.46
C GLU A 390 5.53 -19.33 -6.82
N ASN A 391 6.32 -19.13 -7.88
CA ASN A 391 5.88 -19.42 -9.24
C ASN A 391 6.10 -20.89 -9.57
N GLY A 392 5.03 -21.55 -10.00
CA GLY A 392 5.07 -22.92 -10.53
C GLY A 392 5.31 -22.93 -12.04
N PRO A 393 5.57 -24.11 -12.62
CA PRO A 393 5.88 -24.24 -14.04
C PRO A 393 4.61 -24.20 -14.90
N SER A 394 4.24 -23.02 -15.40
CA SER A 394 2.99 -22.76 -16.17
C SER A 394 1.67 -23.16 -15.47
N VAL A 395 1.74 -23.73 -14.25
CA VAL A 395 0.64 -24.22 -13.40
C VAL A 395 1.07 -24.20 -11.94
N ASN A 396 0.09 -24.31 -11.02
CA ASN A 396 0.31 -24.53 -9.60
C ASN A 396 1.27 -23.52 -8.96
N ASP A 397 1.08 -22.22 -9.22
CA ASP A 397 1.68 -21.22 -8.34
C ASP A 397 1.20 -21.48 -6.90
N ARG A 398 2.06 -21.23 -5.92
CA ARG A 398 1.83 -21.65 -4.53
C ARG A 398 1.87 -20.44 -3.59
N LEU A 399 0.92 -20.39 -2.67
CA LEU A 399 1.07 -19.72 -1.37
C LEU A 399 1.39 -20.81 -0.34
N ALA A 400 2.44 -20.63 0.44
CA ALA A 400 2.87 -21.57 1.46
C ALA A 400 3.26 -20.88 2.76
N ARG A 401 3.00 -21.54 3.89
CA ARG A 401 3.63 -21.22 5.17
C ARG A 401 5.01 -21.85 5.23
N ILE A 402 6.04 -21.04 5.43
CA ILE A 402 7.45 -21.44 5.50
C ILE A 402 7.84 -21.81 6.92
N THR A 403 8.19 -23.07 7.17
CA THR A 403 8.50 -23.59 8.50
C THR A 403 9.96 -24.01 8.65
N LYS A 404 10.45 -23.99 9.90
CA LYS A 404 11.81 -24.43 10.26
C LYS A 404 12.07 -25.87 9.81
N GLY A 405 13.05 -26.06 8.94
CA GLY A 405 13.43 -27.35 8.38
C GLY A 405 12.43 -27.90 7.35
N GLY A 406 11.48 -27.09 6.88
CA GLY A 406 10.42 -27.51 5.97
C GLY A 406 10.93 -27.94 4.61
N ARG A 407 10.34 -29.02 4.08
CA ARG A 407 10.59 -29.55 2.73
C ARG A 407 9.42 -29.20 1.81
N TYR A 408 9.70 -28.62 0.64
CA TYR A 408 8.69 -28.09 -0.27
C TYR A 408 8.61 -28.79 -1.63
N HIS A 409 9.39 -29.87 -1.80
CA HIS A 409 9.22 -30.93 -2.79
C HIS A 409 9.38 -30.57 -4.28
N TRP A 410 9.97 -29.42 -4.62
CA TRP A 410 10.35 -29.12 -6.00
C TRP A 410 11.50 -30.03 -6.46
N THR A 411 11.23 -30.81 -7.51
CA THR A 411 12.20 -31.68 -8.20
C THR A 411 12.04 -31.60 -9.72
N GLY A 412 11.65 -30.43 -10.24
CA GLY A 412 11.43 -30.22 -11.68
C GLY A 412 10.06 -30.69 -12.19
N GLY A 413 9.07 -30.87 -11.31
CA GLY A 413 7.72 -31.32 -11.68
C GLY A 413 6.63 -30.59 -10.90
N ALA A 414 5.54 -30.23 -11.58
CA ALA A 414 4.44 -29.42 -11.03
C ALA A 414 3.72 -30.03 -9.81
N SER A 415 3.85 -31.33 -9.56
CA SER A 415 3.25 -32.01 -8.41
C SER A 415 3.95 -31.71 -7.07
N GLY A 416 5.20 -31.24 -7.11
CA GLY A 416 5.90 -30.75 -5.93
C GLY A 416 5.23 -29.52 -5.33
N LEU A 417 4.77 -28.61 -6.19
CA LEU A 417 4.15 -27.33 -5.83
C LEU A 417 2.81 -27.47 -5.11
N THR A 418 2.15 -28.64 -5.15
CA THR A 418 0.90 -28.85 -4.40
C THR A 418 1.16 -29.35 -2.98
N LYS A 419 2.38 -29.77 -2.66
CA LYS A 419 2.72 -30.26 -1.32
C LYS A 419 3.10 -29.08 -0.43
N ASN A 420 2.62 -29.09 0.82
CA ASN A 420 2.81 -28.00 1.79
C ASN A 420 2.37 -26.62 1.25
N ALA A 421 1.41 -26.62 0.32
CA ALA A 421 0.73 -25.43 -0.14
C ALA A 421 -0.48 -25.14 0.76
N LEU A 422 -0.67 -23.87 1.11
CA LEU A 422 -1.94 -23.39 1.67
C LEU A 422 -2.95 -23.09 0.56
N TYR A 423 -2.44 -22.60 -0.57
CA TYR A 423 -3.24 -22.34 -1.75
C TYR A 423 -2.45 -22.63 -3.01
N ASN A 424 -3.12 -23.15 -4.04
CA ASN A 424 -2.56 -23.31 -5.37
C ASN A 424 -3.40 -22.62 -6.43
N TRP A 425 -2.81 -21.69 -7.17
CA TRP A 425 -3.43 -21.21 -8.40
C TRP A 425 -3.24 -22.25 -9.50
N LYS A 426 -4.34 -22.85 -9.95
CA LYS A 426 -4.33 -23.89 -10.99
C LYS A 426 -3.74 -23.42 -12.31
N GLU A 427 -3.97 -22.15 -12.65
CA GLU A 427 -3.36 -21.47 -13.79
C GLU A 427 -2.34 -20.46 -13.24
N THR A 428 -1.15 -20.40 -13.82
CA THR A 428 -0.12 -19.42 -13.41
C THR A 428 -0.68 -18.00 -13.44
N GLN A 429 -0.61 -17.35 -12.30
CA GLN A 429 -0.93 -15.94 -12.10
C GLN A 429 0.34 -15.08 -11.91
N GLY A 430 1.50 -15.70 -11.68
CA GLY A 430 2.76 -15.02 -11.45
C GLY A 430 2.78 -14.20 -10.14
N PRO A 431 2.54 -14.82 -8.96
CA PRO A 431 2.66 -14.10 -7.71
C PRO A 431 4.11 -13.69 -7.45
N VAL A 432 4.34 -12.41 -7.14
CA VAL A 432 5.70 -11.86 -7.01
C VAL A 432 5.98 -11.19 -5.67
N ASN A 433 4.95 -10.74 -4.95
CA ASN A 433 5.09 -10.18 -3.62
C ASN A 433 3.86 -10.51 -2.75
N ILE A 434 4.06 -10.56 -1.44
CA ILE A 434 3.01 -10.72 -0.44
C ILE A 434 3.28 -9.77 0.71
N ALA A 435 2.23 -9.13 1.23
CA ALA A 435 2.30 -8.30 2.41
C ALA A 435 1.04 -8.43 3.27
N PHE A 436 1.17 -8.21 4.57
CA PHE A 436 0.06 -8.30 5.52
C PHE A 436 -0.32 -6.91 6.05
N THR A 437 -1.61 -6.66 6.22
CA THR A 437 -2.10 -5.44 6.89
C THR A 437 -2.24 -5.72 8.38
N GLU A 438 -1.14 -5.62 9.11
CA GLU A 438 -1.09 -5.92 10.54
C GLU A 438 -1.59 -4.74 11.38
N LYS A 439 -2.30 -5.04 12.48
CA LYS A 439 -2.85 -4.01 13.37
C LYS A 439 -1.77 -3.02 13.87
N ASP A 440 -0.58 -3.54 14.13
CA ASP A 440 0.56 -2.82 14.73
C ASP A 440 1.54 -2.28 13.68
N VAL A 441 1.27 -2.47 12.38
CA VAL A 441 2.13 -1.95 11.31
C VAL A 441 1.32 -0.97 10.47
N TYR A 442 1.69 0.31 10.53
CA TYR A 442 1.05 1.39 9.76
C TYR A 442 -0.48 1.40 9.79
N HIS A 443 -1.08 1.11 10.93
CA HIS A 443 -2.53 1.13 11.08
C HIS A 443 -3.23 0.17 10.13
N ALA A 444 -2.64 -1.02 9.92
CA ALA A 444 -3.10 -1.98 8.93
C ALA A 444 -3.29 -1.32 7.56
N ALA A 445 -2.35 -0.46 7.16
CA ALA A 445 -2.41 0.34 5.94
C ALA A 445 -3.61 1.31 5.86
N GLY A 446 -4.18 1.71 6.99
CA GLY A 446 -5.42 2.49 7.04
C GLY A 446 -6.66 1.74 6.54
N PHE A 447 -6.58 0.41 6.40
CA PHE A 447 -7.69 -0.43 5.97
C PHE A 447 -8.66 -0.65 7.14
N PRO A 448 -9.90 -1.09 6.86
CA PRO A 448 -10.85 -1.32 7.93
C PRO A 448 -10.54 -2.61 8.70
N GLN A 449 -11.07 -2.72 9.93
CA GLN A 449 -10.69 -3.77 10.89
C GLN A 449 -10.86 -5.20 10.36
N GLU A 450 -11.86 -5.45 9.52
CA GLU A 450 -12.07 -6.76 8.88
C GLU A 450 -10.94 -7.20 7.94
N LYS A 451 -10.00 -6.29 7.63
CA LYS A 451 -8.80 -6.57 6.82
C LYS A 451 -7.57 -6.88 7.67
N TYR A 452 -7.64 -6.71 8.99
CA TYR A 452 -6.46 -6.84 9.84
C TYR A 452 -5.94 -8.28 9.82
N GLY A 453 -4.64 -8.43 9.57
CA GLY A 453 -3.98 -9.74 9.44
C GLY A 453 -4.27 -10.48 8.14
N ASN A 454 -4.99 -9.89 7.18
CA ASN A 454 -5.17 -10.47 5.83
C ASN A 454 -3.90 -10.31 5.00
N GLY A 455 -3.66 -11.28 4.11
CA GLY A 455 -2.51 -11.28 3.20
C GLY A 455 -2.89 -10.76 1.82
N PHE A 456 -2.13 -9.81 1.29
CA PHE A 456 -2.31 -9.26 -0.05
C PHE A 456 -1.19 -9.73 -0.96
N VAL A 457 -1.52 -10.21 -2.14
CA VAL A 457 -0.56 -10.79 -3.09
C VAL A 457 -0.62 -10.05 -4.42
N THR A 458 0.52 -9.57 -4.90
CA THR A 458 0.65 -9.05 -6.27
C THR A 458 0.79 -10.21 -7.23
N LEU A 459 -0.15 -10.31 -8.17
CA LEU A 459 -0.13 -11.28 -9.26
C LEU A 459 0.27 -10.54 -10.53
N SER A 460 1.53 -10.65 -10.93
CA SER A 460 2.09 -9.92 -12.10
C SER A 460 1.51 -10.40 -13.43
N GLY A 461 1.02 -11.65 -13.50
CA GLY A 461 0.46 -12.22 -14.73
C GLY A 461 1.47 -12.28 -15.87
N PRO A 462 1.01 -12.37 -17.12
CA PRO A 462 1.89 -12.31 -18.27
C PRO A 462 2.36 -10.87 -18.46
N THR A 463 3.56 -10.59 -17.97
CA THR A 463 4.12 -9.24 -17.83
C THR A 463 4.29 -8.55 -19.18
N TYR A 464 4.48 -9.31 -20.26
CA TYR A 464 4.65 -8.81 -21.62
C TYR A 464 3.34 -8.46 -22.34
N ALA A 465 2.22 -8.94 -21.82
CA ALA A 465 0.93 -8.80 -22.48
C ALA A 465 0.36 -7.39 -22.30
N SER A 466 -0.17 -6.83 -23.38
CA SER A 466 -0.90 -5.56 -23.32
C SER A 466 -2.33 -5.79 -22.86
N GLY A 467 -2.93 -4.78 -22.22
CA GLY A 467 -4.33 -4.83 -21.84
C GLY A 467 -4.62 -5.64 -20.58
N PRO A 468 -5.91 -5.76 -20.23
CA PRO A 468 -6.35 -6.64 -19.15
C PRO A 468 -5.99 -8.09 -19.47
N GLN A 469 -5.75 -8.89 -18.45
CA GLN A 469 -5.35 -10.28 -18.62
C GLN A 469 -6.31 -11.23 -17.89
N ARG A 470 -6.45 -12.45 -18.42
CA ARG A 470 -7.19 -13.50 -17.72
C ARG A 470 -6.51 -13.91 -16.42
N ARG A 471 -5.18 -13.81 -16.41
CA ARG A 471 -4.31 -14.24 -15.31
C ARG A 471 -3.48 -13.06 -14.83
N GLY A 472 -3.36 -12.93 -13.51
CA GLY A 472 -2.61 -11.86 -12.87
C GLY A 472 -3.07 -10.44 -13.25
N LYS A 473 -2.09 -9.52 -13.34
CA LYS A 473 -2.26 -8.06 -13.38
C LYS A 473 -3.22 -7.51 -12.33
N LYS A 474 -3.11 -8.02 -11.11
CA LYS A 474 -4.06 -7.73 -10.03
C LYS A 474 -3.44 -7.93 -8.66
N ILE A 475 -4.03 -7.29 -7.65
CA ILE A 475 -3.76 -7.60 -6.25
C ILE A 475 -4.95 -8.39 -5.73
N VAL A 476 -4.68 -9.50 -5.06
CA VAL A 476 -5.70 -10.32 -4.41
C VAL A 476 -5.49 -10.36 -2.91
N GLU A 477 -6.56 -10.62 -2.17
CA GLU A 477 -6.61 -10.69 -0.72
C GLU A 477 -6.94 -12.11 -0.27
N PHE A 478 -6.15 -12.63 0.67
CA PHE A 478 -6.41 -13.84 1.43
C PHE A 478 -6.84 -13.48 2.84
N SER A 479 -7.99 -14.02 3.25
CA SER A 479 -8.41 -14.08 4.64
C SER A 479 -7.93 -15.40 5.25
N PHE A 480 -7.51 -15.34 6.51
CA PHE A 480 -7.00 -16.50 7.25
C PHE A 480 -8.02 -16.93 8.29
N ASN A 481 -8.33 -18.22 8.29
CA ASN A 481 -9.18 -18.84 9.30
C ASN A 481 -8.39 -19.08 10.59
N ASP A 482 -9.09 -19.35 11.70
CA ASP A 482 -8.47 -19.57 13.02
C ASP A 482 -7.48 -20.75 13.05
N ASP A 483 -7.66 -21.74 12.15
CA ASP A 483 -6.76 -22.88 12.00
C ASP A 483 -5.54 -22.60 11.10
N GLY A 484 -5.44 -21.39 10.54
CA GLY A 484 -4.39 -20.96 9.62
C GLY A 484 -4.60 -21.39 8.17
N SER A 485 -5.75 -22.00 7.82
CA SER A 485 -6.15 -22.22 6.43
C SER A 485 -6.59 -20.91 5.77
N VAL A 486 -6.65 -20.90 4.43
CA VAL A 486 -7.06 -19.74 3.65
C VAL A 486 -8.19 -20.10 2.69
N ASP A 487 -9.10 -19.15 2.48
CA ASP A 487 -10.15 -19.25 1.47
C ASP A 487 -9.64 -18.87 0.06
N ASP A 488 -10.49 -19.05 -0.94
CA ASP A 488 -10.25 -18.50 -2.28
C ASP A 488 -10.06 -16.97 -2.21
N PRO A 489 -8.99 -16.44 -2.82
CA PRO A 489 -8.64 -15.04 -2.64
C PRO A 489 -9.60 -14.12 -3.42
N LYS A 490 -9.92 -12.98 -2.81
CA LYS A 490 -10.77 -11.96 -3.40
C LYS A 490 -9.92 -10.96 -4.18
N THR A 491 -10.32 -10.59 -5.39
CA THR A 491 -9.60 -9.54 -6.14
C THR A 491 -9.85 -8.19 -5.47
N LEU A 492 -8.78 -7.48 -5.12
CA LEU A 492 -8.85 -6.11 -4.58
C LEU A 492 -8.89 -5.10 -5.73
N ILE A 493 -7.88 -5.16 -6.60
CA ILE A 493 -7.76 -4.34 -7.81
C ILE A 493 -7.31 -5.18 -9.00
N GLU A 494 -7.69 -4.78 -10.21
CA GLU A 494 -7.29 -5.42 -11.47
C GLU A 494 -6.95 -4.36 -12.52
N TYR A 495 -5.91 -4.60 -13.31
CA TYR A 495 -5.57 -3.75 -14.43
C TYR A 495 -6.59 -3.89 -15.57
N THR A 496 -7.17 -2.77 -16.01
CA THR A 496 -8.16 -2.71 -17.09
C THR A 496 -7.80 -1.76 -18.23
N GLY A 497 -6.61 -1.14 -18.14
CA GLY A 497 -6.08 -0.25 -19.17
C GLY A 497 -5.58 -0.97 -20.42
N SER A 498 -5.00 -0.24 -21.37
CA SER A 498 -4.57 -0.75 -22.68
C SER A 498 -3.09 -1.10 -22.81
N GLY A 499 -2.27 -0.76 -21.82
CA GLY A 499 -0.81 -0.90 -21.85
C GLY A 499 -0.29 -2.20 -21.26
N LYS A 500 1.05 -2.28 -21.13
CA LYS A 500 1.75 -3.46 -20.59
C LYS A 500 1.96 -3.45 -19.08
N THR A 501 1.65 -2.36 -18.40
CA THR A 501 1.81 -2.25 -16.94
C THR A 501 1.25 -3.46 -16.19
N SER A 502 1.88 -3.80 -15.07
CA SER A 502 1.47 -4.86 -14.16
C SER A 502 1.87 -4.50 -12.72
N VAL A 503 1.53 -5.33 -11.75
CA VAL A 503 1.89 -5.16 -10.33
C VAL A 503 3.18 -5.94 -9.99
N ALA A 504 4.03 -5.38 -9.14
CA ALA A 504 5.23 -6.06 -8.65
C ALA A 504 5.44 -5.89 -7.14
N GLY A 505 6.21 -4.90 -6.71
CA GLY A 505 6.50 -4.64 -5.31
C GLY A 505 5.24 -4.30 -4.51
N LEU A 506 5.22 -4.65 -3.23
CA LEU A 506 4.08 -4.45 -2.35
C LEU A 506 4.56 -4.14 -0.92
N ALA A 507 3.99 -3.12 -0.28
CA ALA A 507 4.24 -2.84 1.13
C ALA A 507 3.06 -2.11 1.78
N PRO A 508 2.66 -2.46 3.02
CA PRO A 508 1.77 -1.61 3.81
C PRO A 508 2.51 -0.32 4.17
N GLY A 509 1.83 0.82 4.03
CA GLY A 509 2.32 2.12 4.47
C GLY A 509 1.27 2.87 5.30
N PRO A 510 1.60 4.05 5.85
CA PRO A 510 0.79 4.78 6.84
C PRO A 510 -0.69 4.98 6.49
N ASP A 511 -1.01 5.04 5.20
CA ASP A 511 -2.33 5.42 4.67
C ASP A 511 -2.76 4.61 3.44
N GLY A 512 -2.16 3.43 3.23
CA GLY A 512 -2.59 2.53 2.17
C GLY A 512 -1.62 1.41 1.87
N LEU A 513 -2.03 0.51 0.99
CA LEU A 513 -1.20 -0.56 0.46
C LEU A 513 -0.50 -0.04 -0.79
N TYR A 514 0.80 0.18 -0.69
CA TYR A 514 1.64 0.70 -1.76
C TYR A 514 2.10 -0.43 -2.66
N PHE A 515 2.07 -0.21 -3.97
CA PHE A 515 2.57 -1.19 -4.94
C PHE A 515 3.26 -0.51 -6.11
N THR A 516 4.26 -1.17 -6.68
CA THR A 516 4.90 -0.69 -7.90
C THR A 516 4.16 -1.20 -9.11
N THR A 517 4.09 -0.36 -10.14
CA THR A 517 3.83 -0.84 -11.49
C THR A 517 5.12 -1.30 -12.13
N LEU A 518 5.12 -2.39 -12.89
CA LEU A 518 6.39 -2.92 -13.42
C LEU A 518 6.91 -2.14 -14.64
N TYR A 519 6.01 -1.67 -15.52
CA TYR A 519 6.35 -0.97 -16.76
C TYR A 519 5.52 0.30 -16.93
N THR A 520 5.93 1.11 -17.92
CA THR A 520 5.11 2.17 -18.48
C THR A 520 3.89 1.60 -19.21
N LYS A 521 2.92 2.45 -19.53
CA LYS A 521 1.76 2.05 -20.36
C LYS A 521 2.15 1.77 -21.81
N SER A 522 3.14 2.49 -22.32
CA SER A 522 3.67 2.41 -23.69
C SER A 522 5.16 2.69 -23.66
N GLY A 523 5.97 1.78 -24.16
CA GLY A 523 7.43 1.91 -24.15
C GLY A 523 8.13 0.56 -24.04
N ASP A 524 9.46 0.60 -24.08
CA ASP A 524 10.31 -0.53 -23.74
C ASP A 524 10.33 -0.71 -22.22
N ALA A 525 10.63 -1.93 -21.77
CA ALA A 525 10.55 -2.26 -20.35
C ALA A 525 11.52 -1.45 -19.48
N THR A 526 12.63 -0.99 -20.05
CA THR A 526 13.65 -0.14 -19.41
C THR A 526 13.28 1.34 -19.38
N ASP A 527 12.22 1.76 -20.07
CA ASP A 527 11.81 3.15 -20.08
C ASP A 527 11.41 3.60 -18.67
N SER A 528 11.80 4.83 -18.33
CA SER A 528 11.31 5.45 -17.12
C SER A 528 9.85 5.88 -17.32
N GLY A 529 9.00 5.57 -16.35
CA GLY A 529 7.55 5.87 -16.42
C GLY A 529 6.67 4.88 -15.69
N ALA A 530 7.25 3.81 -15.12
CA ALA A 530 6.60 3.04 -14.08
C ALA A 530 6.34 3.92 -12.85
N LYS A 531 5.38 3.49 -12.02
CA LYS A 531 4.82 4.27 -10.92
C LYS A 531 4.85 3.49 -9.63
N VAL A 532 4.82 4.20 -8.52
CA VAL A 532 4.30 3.67 -7.26
C VAL A 532 2.87 4.18 -7.14
N LEU A 533 1.96 3.25 -6.95
CA LEU A 533 0.55 3.52 -6.70
C LEU A 533 0.20 3.06 -5.28
N ARG A 534 -0.90 3.57 -4.76
CA ARG A 534 -1.42 3.19 -3.45
C ARG A 534 -2.89 2.83 -3.55
N VAL A 535 -3.26 1.68 -2.99
CA VAL A 535 -4.66 1.34 -2.72
C VAL A 535 -5.01 1.90 -1.35
N ARG A 536 -5.98 2.82 -1.29
CA ARG A 536 -6.41 3.48 -0.06
C ARG A 536 -7.88 3.21 0.21
N TYR A 537 -8.22 3.00 1.48
CA TYR A 537 -9.61 2.90 1.91
C TYR A 537 -10.20 4.30 2.14
N VAL A 538 -11.26 4.64 1.41
CA VAL A 538 -11.91 5.96 1.32
C VAL A 538 -13.42 5.87 1.42
N ARG A 539 -13.93 4.93 2.23
CA ARG A 539 -15.35 4.61 2.42
C ARG A 539 -16.29 5.79 2.12
N LYS A 540 -17.15 5.63 1.11
CA LYS A 540 -17.85 6.74 0.41
C LYS A 540 -19.23 7.10 1.01
N ASP A 541 -19.58 6.60 2.20
CA ASP A 541 -20.97 6.27 2.54
C ASP A 541 -21.50 6.75 3.90
N THR A 542 -20.86 7.69 4.60
CA THR A 542 -21.44 8.22 5.86
C THR A 542 -21.83 9.69 5.83
N GLY A 543 -21.32 10.51 4.90
CA GLY A 543 -21.50 11.96 4.93
C GLY A 543 -20.92 12.66 6.19
N SER A 544 -20.42 11.90 7.16
CA SER A 544 -19.82 12.34 8.42
C SER A 544 -18.62 11.44 8.76
N PRO A 545 -17.49 11.99 9.24
CA PRO A 545 -16.32 11.24 9.69
C PRO A 545 -16.61 10.04 10.58
N VAL A 546 -17.54 10.18 11.53
CA VAL A 546 -18.06 9.07 12.32
C VAL A 546 -19.58 9.10 12.31
N THR A 547 -20.22 7.93 12.34
CA THR A 547 -21.66 7.81 12.58
C THR A 547 -21.91 6.83 13.71
N LEU A 548 -22.59 7.28 14.76
CA LEU A 548 -23.02 6.47 15.90
C LEU A 548 -24.39 5.86 15.62
N TYR A 549 -24.65 4.66 16.13
CA TYR A 549 -25.94 3.97 16.01
C TYR A 549 -26.37 3.39 17.36
N SER A 550 -27.69 3.44 17.60
CA SER A 550 -28.31 2.90 18.81
C SER A 550 -28.50 1.37 18.79
N ASP A 551 -28.13 0.71 17.70
CA ASP A 551 -28.22 -0.75 17.52
C ASP A 551 -26.90 -1.30 16.95
N SER A 552 -26.69 -2.61 17.06
CA SER A 552 -25.48 -3.26 16.55
C SER A 552 -25.47 -3.49 15.03
N GLY A 553 -26.63 -3.37 14.36
CA GLY A 553 -26.81 -3.66 12.94
C GLY A 553 -26.84 -2.42 12.04
N PHE A 554 -26.53 -1.24 12.58
CA PHE A 554 -26.50 0.04 11.86
C PHE A 554 -27.86 0.47 11.27
N LYS A 555 -28.98 0.10 11.90
CA LYS A 555 -30.36 0.35 11.40
C LYS A 555 -31.23 1.22 12.30
N GLY A 556 -30.80 1.45 13.53
CA GLY A 556 -31.49 2.21 14.56
C GLY A 556 -31.31 3.73 14.42
N GLU A 557 -31.58 4.44 15.50
CA GLU A 557 -31.30 5.88 15.56
C GLU A 557 -29.81 6.12 15.33
N SER A 558 -29.48 7.17 14.59
CA SER A 558 -28.09 7.45 14.22
C SER A 558 -27.73 8.93 14.35
N LYS A 559 -26.45 9.19 14.58
CA LYS A 559 -25.89 10.55 14.64
C LYS A 559 -24.55 10.59 13.94
N GLY A 560 -24.46 11.42 12.90
CA GLY A 560 -23.20 11.80 12.26
C GLY A 560 -22.43 12.80 13.14
N LEU A 561 -21.13 12.58 13.27
CA LEU A 561 -20.19 13.44 13.97
C LEU A 561 -18.99 13.75 13.09
N GLY A 562 -18.49 14.96 13.22
CA GLY A 562 -17.29 15.42 12.54
C GLY A 562 -16.00 15.08 13.23
N THR A 563 -14.91 15.77 12.88
CA THR A 563 -13.70 15.78 13.71
C THR A 563 -13.92 16.73 14.88
N GLY A 564 -13.48 16.35 16.07
CA GLY A 564 -13.83 17.08 17.28
C GLY A 564 -13.64 16.24 18.53
N ILE A 565 -13.81 16.89 19.68
CA ILE A 565 -13.95 16.22 20.98
C ILE A 565 -15.40 16.43 21.42
N PHE A 566 -16.18 15.36 21.39
CA PHE A 566 -17.62 15.34 21.62
C PHE A 566 -17.94 14.72 22.98
N ASP A 567 -18.92 15.29 23.67
CA ASP A 567 -19.57 14.69 24.83
C ASP A 567 -20.95 14.14 24.45
N THR A 568 -21.66 13.60 25.44
CA THR A 568 -23.00 13.00 25.24
C THR A 568 -24.04 13.98 24.72
N ALA A 569 -23.88 15.28 24.93
CA ALA A 569 -24.83 16.27 24.41
C ALA A 569 -24.76 16.34 22.87
N ALA A 570 -23.59 16.09 22.29
CA ALA A 570 -23.39 16.06 20.84
C ALA A 570 -23.96 14.80 20.17
N PHE A 571 -24.23 13.72 20.92
CA PHE A 571 -24.70 12.44 20.35
C PHE A 571 -26.18 12.46 19.96
N GLY A 572 -26.93 13.47 20.41
CA GLY A 572 -28.31 13.72 19.99
C GLY A 572 -29.27 12.60 20.40
N LYS A 573 -29.92 11.95 19.43
CA LYS A 573 -30.89 10.88 19.68
C LYS A 573 -30.25 9.56 20.10
N VAL A 574 -28.99 9.35 19.72
CA VAL A 574 -28.16 8.27 20.26
C VAL A 574 -27.68 8.80 21.62
N LYS A 575 -28.37 8.43 22.69
CA LYS A 575 -28.16 9.00 24.03
C LYS A 575 -26.86 8.49 24.64
N ASP A 576 -26.48 9.11 25.78
CA ASP A 576 -25.44 8.57 26.66
C ASP A 576 -25.70 7.10 26.95
N ASN A 577 -24.64 6.27 26.85
CA ASN A 577 -24.72 4.84 27.13
C ASN A 577 -25.82 4.12 26.32
N THR A 578 -26.01 4.50 25.06
CA THR A 578 -26.89 3.77 24.12
C THR A 578 -26.22 3.49 22.76
N VAL A 579 -24.94 3.85 22.61
CA VAL A 579 -24.22 3.58 21.37
C VAL A 579 -23.84 2.11 21.34
N SER A 580 -24.41 1.39 20.36
CA SER A 580 -24.20 -0.05 20.19
C SER A 580 -23.40 -0.42 18.94
N SER A 581 -23.22 0.53 18.02
CA SER A 581 -22.25 0.42 16.93
C SER A 581 -21.82 1.79 16.42
N LEU A 582 -20.68 1.85 15.74
CA LEU A 582 -20.24 3.05 15.04
C LEU A 582 -19.57 2.73 13.70
N ARG A 583 -19.66 3.68 12.78
CA ARG A 583 -18.97 3.66 11.49
C ARG A 583 -17.93 4.77 11.47
N VAL A 584 -16.71 4.45 11.05
CA VAL A 584 -15.64 5.43 10.86
C VAL A 584 -15.32 5.50 9.36
N ALA A 585 -15.37 6.70 8.80
CA ALA A 585 -15.06 6.94 7.39
C ALA A 585 -13.56 6.73 7.11
N GLY A 586 -13.23 6.44 5.85
CA GLY A 586 -11.83 6.31 5.42
C GLY A 586 -11.04 7.59 5.66
N GLY A 587 -9.83 7.48 6.20
CA GLY A 587 -8.99 8.62 6.56
C GLY A 587 -9.31 9.27 7.93
N TYR A 588 -10.26 8.72 8.67
CA TYR A 588 -10.59 9.16 10.03
C TYR A 588 -10.37 8.05 11.05
N ARG A 589 -10.22 8.45 12.30
CA ARG A 589 -10.01 7.60 13.47
C ARG A 589 -10.79 8.18 14.64
N ALA A 590 -11.14 7.32 15.60
CA ALA A 590 -11.85 7.76 16.80
C ALA A 590 -11.33 7.11 18.08
N VAL A 591 -11.40 7.85 19.18
CA VAL A 591 -11.19 7.35 20.54
C VAL A 591 -12.43 7.66 21.35
N ALA A 592 -13.07 6.64 21.88
CA ALA A 592 -14.24 6.78 22.73
C ALA A 592 -13.88 6.44 24.18
N CYS A 593 -14.43 7.15 25.16
CA CYS A 593 -14.10 6.96 26.58
C CYS A 593 -15.32 6.97 27.51
N ASP A 594 -15.25 6.18 28.57
CA ASP A 594 -16.24 6.07 29.66
C ASP A 594 -15.98 7.12 30.76
N SER A 595 -16.15 8.40 30.41
CA SER A 595 -16.33 9.52 31.36
C SER A 595 -16.60 10.82 30.62
N PRO A 596 -17.31 11.78 31.26
CA PRO A 596 -17.44 13.13 30.72
C PRO A 596 -16.06 13.79 30.62
N ALA A 597 -15.86 14.60 29.57
CA ALA A 597 -14.60 15.27 29.20
C ALA A 597 -14.00 16.22 30.27
N THR A 598 -14.58 16.29 31.46
CA THR A 598 -14.20 17.16 32.58
C THR A 598 -13.43 16.44 33.70
N ALA A 599 -13.34 15.11 33.69
CA ALA A 599 -12.48 14.37 34.61
C ALA A 599 -11.00 14.54 34.19
N PRO A 600 -10.07 14.77 35.14
CA PRO A 600 -8.66 14.96 34.81
C PRO A 600 -8.00 13.73 34.19
N ASP A 601 -8.52 12.54 34.50
CA ASP A 601 -8.23 11.27 33.82
C ASP A 601 -9.58 10.71 33.32
N LEU A 602 -9.64 10.33 32.04
CA LEU A 602 -10.79 9.68 31.45
C LEU A 602 -10.89 8.23 31.97
N GLY A 603 -12.09 7.66 31.95
CA GLY A 603 -12.30 6.24 32.26
C GLY A 603 -11.78 5.34 31.15
N ALA A 604 -12.34 4.13 31.03
CA ALA A 604 -11.90 3.19 30.00
C ALA A 604 -12.03 3.82 28.61
N CYS A 605 -10.95 3.81 27.84
CA CYS A 605 -10.88 4.41 26.50
C CYS A 605 -10.55 3.35 25.44
N ARG A 606 -11.20 3.46 24.28
CA ARG A 606 -11.08 2.52 23.16
C ARG A 606 -10.87 3.23 21.84
N TYR A 607 -9.95 2.70 21.05
CA TYR A 607 -9.66 3.14 19.68
C TYR A 607 -10.56 2.46 18.63
N PHE A 608 -10.95 3.21 17.61
CA PHE A 608 -11.68 2.74 16.43
C PHE A 608 -11.05 3.31 15.15
N GLY A 609 -10.53 2.42 14.30
CA GLY A 609 -10.05 2.76 12.96
C GLY A 609 -11.17 2.87 11.93
N PRO A 610 -10.86 3.15 10.66
CA PRO A 610 -11.83 3.12 9.56
C PRO A 610 -12.65 1.82 9.53
N GLY A 611 -13.90 1.87 9.05
CA GLY A 611 -14.72 0.68 8.84
C GLY A 611 -16.01 0.62 9.67
N GLU A 612 -16.57 -0.59 9.75
CA GLU A 612 -17.80 -0.89 10.51
C GLU A 612 -17.45 -1.58 11.84
N HIS A 613 -17.85 -0.96 12.95
CA HIS A 613 -17.66 -1.50 14.30
C HIS A 613 -19.01 -1.85 14.89
N GLY A 614 -19.51 -3.05 14.55
CA GLY A 614 -20.75 -3.60 15.08
C GLY A 614 -20.52 -4.27 16.44
N ALA A 615 -21.53 -4.21 17.32
CA ALA A 615 -21.52 -4.88 18.63
C ALA A 615 -20.23 -4.59 19.42
N LEU A 616 -20.16 -3.41 20.05
CA LEU A 616 -18.96 -2.87 20.71
C LEU A 616 -18.46 -3.66 21.94
N GLY A 617 -18.92 -4.91 22.12
CA GLY A 617 -18.54 -5.83 23.18
C GLY A 617 -18.76 -5.22 24.55
N ASP A 618 -17.77 -5.33 25.43
CA ASP A 618 -17.83 -4.77 26.78
C ASP A 618 -17.89 -3.23 26.82
N PHE A 619 -17.81 -2.55 25.69
CA PHE A 619 -17.89 -1.09 25.57
C PHE A 619 -19.21 -0.61 24.95
N ASN A 620 -20.07 -1.56 24.59
CA ASN A 620 -21.44 -1.32 24.15
C ASN A 620 -22.18 -0.56 25.25
N ASP A 621 -22.76 0.59 24.91
CA ASP A 621 -23.54 1.39 25.86
C ASP A 621 -22.74 1.88 27.07
N LYS A 622 -21.42 2.12 26.92
CA LYS A 622 -20.56 2.55 28.06
C LYS A 622 -19.75 3.82 27.84
N PHE A 623 -19.84 4.48 26.69
CA PHE A 623 -19.00 5.66 26.45
C PHE A 623 -19.77 6.95 26.40
N SER A 624 -19.17 7.96 27.02
CA SER A 624 -19.73 9.28 27.29
C SER A 624 -18.88 10.42 26.69
N SER A 625 -17.78 10.08 26.02
CA SER A 625 -17.07 11.01 25.14
C SER A 625 -16.53 10.30 23.90
N LEU A 626 -16.40 11.04 22.82
CA LEU A 626 -15.83 10.59 21.55
C LEU A 626 -14.92 11.68 20.98
N THR A 627 -13.67 11.34 20.75
CA THR A 627 -12.71 12.18 20.05
C THR A 627 -12.54 11.62 18.64
N VAL A 628 -12.80 12.43 17.63
CA VAL A 628 -12.69 12.07 16.21
C VAL A 628 -11.65 12.97 15.57
N PHE A 629 -10.73 12.38 14.81
CA PHE A 629 -9.67 13.11 14.13
C PHE A 629 -9.40 12.48 12.77
N GLY A 630 -8.95 13.32 11.83
CA GLY A 630 -8.48 12.88 10.53
C GLY A 630 -7.05 12.32 10.60
N GLY A 631 -6.48 12.02 9.43
CA GLY A 631 -5.04 11.78 9.31
C GLY A 631 -4.20 12.97 9.78
N PRO A 632 -2.92 12.74 10.12
CA PRO A 632 -2.02 13.81 10.52
C PRO A 632 -1.94 14.89 9.43
N VAL A 633 -2.15 16.14 9.84
CA VAL A 633 -1.99 17.34 9.03
C VAL A 633 -0.71 18.03 9.50
N GLU A 634 0.13 18.44 8.55
CA GLU A 634 1.35 19.17 8.83
C GLU A 634 1.04 20.48 9.61
N GLY A 635 1.71 20.72 10.75
CA GLY A 635 1.50 21.94 11.53
C GLY A 635 2.05 21.93 12.95
N LYS A 636 2.18 23.13 13.54
CA LYS A 636 2.72 23.39 14.90
C LYS A 636 1.60 23.67 15.92
N GLY A 637 0.50 22.93 15.84
CA GLY A 637 -0.65 23.13 16.75
C GLY A 637 -0.31 22.77 18.19
N VAL A 638 0.55 21.77 18.37
CA VAL A 638 1.01 21.28 19.68
C VAL A 638 2.53 21.07 19.63
N VAL A 639 3.21 21.27 20.75
CA VAL A 639 4.62 20.91 20.94
C VAL A 639 4.75 20.05 22.19
N GLY A 640 5.21 18.82 22.03
CA GLY A 640 5.60 17.92 23.12
C GLY A 640 7.05 18.12 23.51
N TYR A 641 7.34 18.07 24.81
CA TYR A 641 8.65 18.31 25.38
C TYR A 641 9.12 17.12 26.21
N GLY A 642 10.38 16.73 26.01
CA GLY A 642 11.03 15.59 26.65
C GLY A 642 11.25 15.70 28.16
N GLU A 643 10.98 16.86 28.74
CA GLU A 643 11.10 17.14 30.17
C GLU A 643 9.89 17.95 30.66
N THR A 644 9.64 17.92 31.96
CA THR A 644 8.71 18.86 32.60
C THR A 644 9.16 20.32 32.47
N GLY A 645 8.21 21.25 32.47
CA GLY A 645 8.49 22.69 32.39
C GLY A 645 8.79 23.20 30.99
N LEU A 646 8.34 22.51 29.94
CA LEU A 646 8.52 22.85 28.52
C LEU A 646 10.00 22.90 28.09
N LYS A 647 10.77 21.87 28.49
CA LYS A 647 12.22 21.75 28.28
C LYS A 647 12.60 20.44 27.57
N GLY A 648 13.87 20.31 27.19
CA GLY A 648 14.38 19.13 26.51
C GLY A 648 14.00 19.08 25.02
N THR A 649 14.02 17.88 24.46
CA THR A 649 13.68 17.64 23.04
C THR A 649 12.25 18.06 22.76
N ALA A 650 12.06 18.92 21.76
CA ALA A 650 10.76 19.43 21.35
C ALA A 650 10.29 18.71 20.07
N GLN A 651 9.07 18.17 20.10
CA GLN A 651 8.42 17.52 18.96
C GLN A 651 7.15 18.30 18.57
N PRO A 652 7.09 18.93 17.39
CA PRO A 652 5.87 19.56 16.90
C PRO A 652 4.87 18.49 16.43
N LEU A 653 3.60 18.69 16.78
CA LEU A 653 2.48 17.81 16.44
C LEU A 653 1.34 18.66 15.84
N GLY A 654 0.92 18.30 14.62
CA GLY A 654 -0.23 18.92 13.95
C GLY A 654 -1.53 18.20 14.27
N ALA A 655 -2.65 18.68 13.72
CA ALA A 655 -3.95 18.02 13.86
C ALA A 655 -3.89 16.58 13.31
N GLY A 656 -4.68 15.67 13.87
CA GLY A 656 -4.65 14.24 13.53
C GLY A 656 -4.09 13.37 14.65
N MET A 657 -3.99 12.08 14.39
CA MET A 657 -3.45 11.11 15.35
C MET A 657 -1.95 10.93 15.17
N HIS A 658 -1.25 10.80 16.29
CA HIS A 658 0.17 10.47 16.37
C HIS A 658 0.32 9.29 17.34
N GLU A 659 0.84 8.16 16.88
CA GLU A 659 1.04 6.94 17.68
C GLU A 659 2.52 6.52 17.73
N SER A 660 2.98 6.01 18.89
CA SER A 660 4.34 5.46 19.03
C SER A 660 4.55 4.19 18.21
N VAL A 661 3.58 3.26 18.19
CA VAL A 661 3.63 2.05 17.34
C VAL A 661 3.70 2.37 15.84
N ALA A 662 3.25 3.55 15.42
CA ALA A 662 3.36 4.01 14.04
C ALA A 662 4.68 4.75 13.76
N GLY A 663 5.47 5.03 14.80
CA GLY A 663 6.68 5.84 14.72
C GLY A 663 6.44 7.35 14.65
N GLU A 664 5.20 7.78 14.74
CA GLU A 664 4.80 9.20 14.64
C GLU A 664 5.19 9.98 15.91
N LEU A 665 5.43 9.27 17.02
CA LEU A 665 5.94 9.82 18.25
C LEU A 665 7.38 9.36 18.54
N THR A 666 8.27 10.29 18.90
CA THR A 666 9.67 9.98 19.18
C THR A 666 9.82 9.28 20.54
N GLY A 667 10.57 8.16 20.60
CA GLY A 667 10.92 7.48 21.86
C GLY A 667 10.73 5.96 21.95
N GLY A 668 10.08 5.31 20.97
CA GLY A 668 9.73 3.88 21.05
C GLY A 668 8.34 3.65 21.65
N GLU A 669 8.05 2.46 22.22
CA GLU A 669 6.70 2.05 22.68
C GLU A 669 6.00 3.07 23.61
N ASN A 670 6.77 3.85 24.38
CA ASN A 670 6.34 5.03 25.11
C ASN A 670 7.23 6.23 24.75
N THR A 671 6.67 7.43 24.72
CA THR A 671 7.43 8.67 24.49
C THR A 671 8.02 9.23 25.78
N SER A 672 9.12 9.97 25.66
CA SER A 672 9.67 10.80 26.75
C SER A 672 8.92 12.12 26.93
N ILE A 673 7.71 12.29 26.38
CA ILE A 673 6.97 13.55 26.52
C ILE A 673 6.49 13.67 27.97
N SER A 674 6.93 14.71 28.67
CA SER A 674 6.50 15.04 30.03
C SER A 674 5.92 16.45 30.20
N SER A 675 5.91 17.27 29.15
CA SER A 675 5.12 18.52 29.10
C SER A 675 4.67 18.89 27.69
N LEU A 676 3.61 19.70 27.58
CA LEU A 676 2.97 20.06 26.31
C LEU A 676 2.68 21.57 26.23
N LYS A 677 2.94 22.16 25.06
CA LYS A 677 2.45 23.48 24.69
C LYS A 677 1.39 23.33 23.60
N ILE A 678 0.15 23.70 23.90
CA ILE A 678 -0.99 23.54 23.01
C ILE A 678 -1.39 24.93 22.51
N GLY A 679 -1.35 25.13 21.21
CA GLY A 679 -1.71 26.37 20.54
C GLY A 679 -3.18 26.75 20.75
N ALA A 680 -3.49 28.04 20.58
CA ALA A 680 -4.87 28.53 20.68
C ALA A 680 -5.76 27.81 19.66
N GLY A 681 -6.93 27.35 20.11
CA GLY A 681 -7.89 26.59 19.30
C GLY A 681 -7.52 25.12 19.05
N TYR A 682 -6.41 24.65 19.60
CA TYR A 682 -6.10 23.22 19.59
C TYR A 682 -6.55 22.57 20.89
N ARG A 683 -7.03 21.34 20.75
CA ARG A 683 -7.26 20.42 21.86
C ARG A 683 -6.66 19.08 21.50
N LEU A 684 -6.35 18.27 22.49
CA LEU A 684 -5.88 16.92 22.22
C LEU A 684 -6.39 15.94 23.26
N ILE A 685 -6.40 14.66 22.88
CA ILE A 685 -6.43 13.53 23.80
C ILE A 685 -5.04 12.90 23.82
N ALA A 686 -4.47 12.68 25.01
CA ALA A 686 -3.21 11.97 25.21
C ALA A 686 -3.47 10.71 26.05
N CYS A 687 -2.94 9.56 25.63
CA CYS A 687 -3.11 8.28 26.30
C CYS A 687 -1.77 7.60 26.57
N ASP A 688 -1.66 6.86 27.68
CA ASP A 688 -0.45 6.13 28.04
C ASP A 688 -0.25 4.79 27.31
N ARG A 689 -1.26 4.36 26.56
CA ARG A 689 -1.16 3.24 25.62
C ARG A 689 -1.73 3.64 24.27
N ASP A 690 -1.14 3.06 23.22
CA ASP A 690 -1.69 3.09 21.88
C ASP A 690 -2.55 1.84 21.62
N ARG A 691 -2.98 1.66 20.39
CA ARG A 691 -3.82 0.52 19.98
C ARG A 691 -3.16 -0.85 20.11
N SER A 692 -1.83 -0.94 20.19
CA SER A 692 -1.12 -2.22 20.16
C SER A 692 -1.43 -3.05 21.41
N ALA A 693 -1.69 -2.35 22.52
CA ALA A 693 -2.14 -2.89 23.80
C ALA A 693 -3.59 -3.41 23.79
N GLY A 694 -4.28 -3.37 22.65
CA GLY A 694 -5.66 -3.83 22.50
C GLY A 694 -6.67 -2.68 22.62
N ALA A 695 -7.85 -2.99 23.16
CA ALA A 695 -8.98 -2.07 23.19
C ALA A 695 -8.98 -1.11 24.39
N ASP A 696 -7.96 -1.18 25.25
CA ASP A 696 -7.77 -0.36 26.46
C ASP A 696 -6.56 0.55 26.26
N LEU A 697 -6.82 1.85 26.10
CA LEU A 697 -5.80 2.88 25.94
C LEU A 697 -5.20 3.36 27.28
N GLY A 698 -5.54 2.70 28.39
CA GLY A 698 -5.04 3.00 29.71
C GLY A 698 -5.50 4.37 30.21
N VAL A 699 -4.58 5.13 30.82
CA VAL A 699 -4.88 6.48 31.30
C VAL A 699 -4.93 7.41 30.09
N CYS A 700 -6.06 8.08 29.88
CA CYS A 700 -6.21 9.10 28.85
C CYS A 700 -6.61 10.46 29.46
N ARG A 701 -6.15 11.56 28.87
CA ARG A 701 -6.50 12.93 29.27
C ARG A 701 -6.84 13.79 28.07
N ILE A 702 -7.87 14.62 28.20
CA ILE A 702 -8.14 15.70 27.24
C ILE A 702 -7.47 16.98 27.75
N LEU A 703 -6.63 17.59 26.93
CA LEU A 703 -5.93 18.83 27.22
C LEU A 703 -6.37 19.93 26.24
N GLY A 704 -6.66 21.11 26.77
CA GLY A 704 -6.99 22.30 25.98
C GLY A 704 -5.77 23.18 25.70
N SER A 705 -5.97 24.26 24.95
CA SER A 705 -4.93 25.27 24.69
C SER A 705 -4.26 25.78 25.97
N GLY A 706 -2.97 26.09 25.86
CA GLY A 706 -2.17 26.61 26.96
C GLY A 706 -0.86 25.86 27.19
N GLU A 707 -0.18 26.23 28.26
CA GLU A 707 1.09 25.64 28.68
C GLU A 707 0.85 24.61 29.80
N HIS A 708 1.14 23.35 29.50
CA HIS A 708 1.02 22.22 30.42
C HIS A 708 2.43 21.80 30.85
N ALA A 709 2.98 22.50 31.84
CA ALA A 709 4.33 22.26 32.35
C ALA A 709 4.53 20.84 32.94
N THR A 710 3.45 20.11 33.22
CA THR A 710 3.44 18.69 33.54
C THR A 710 2.11 18.11 33.05
N ILE A 711 2.13 16.84 32.66
CA ILE A 711 0.92 16.09 32.25
C ILE A 711 0.55 15.00 33.26
N GLY A 712 1.19 15.00 34.43
CA GLY A 712 0.84 14.18 35.58
C GLY A 712 1.17 12.70 35.38
N ALA A 713 0.15 11.84 35.50
CA ALA A 713 0.32 10.38 35.39
C ALA A 713 0.86 9.92 34.03
N LEU A 714 0.71 10.76 33.00
CA LEU A 714 1.16 10.55 31.63
C LEU A 714 2.62 10.94 31.37
N ASN A 715 3.31 11.56 32.34
CA ASN A 715 4.71 11.96 32.17
C ASN A 715 5.55 10.74 31.75
N ASP A 716 6.23 10.86 30.60
CA ASP A 716 7.11 9.83 30.01
C ASP A 716 6.39 8.51 29.67
N LYS A 717 5.06 8.57 29.52
CA LYS A 717 4.22 7.40 29.24
C LYS A 717 3.32 7.57 28.03
N ILE A 718 3.23 8.75 27.41
CA ILE A 718 2.33 8.93 26.27
C ILE A 718 2.75 8.00 25.13
N SER A 719 1.80 7.23 24.60
CA SER A 719 1.96 6.40 23.40
C SER A 719 1.00 6.80 22.28
N LEU A 720 -0.02 7.61 22.59
CA LEU A 720 -1.00 8.11 21.63
C LEU A 720 -1.35 9.57 21.92
N ILE A 721 -1.30 10.42 20.89
CA ILE A 721 -1.79 11.79 20.91
C ILE A 721 -2.75 11.99 19.74
N GLY A 722 -4.02 12.24 20.01
CA GLY A 722 -4.98 12.71 19.02
C GLY A 722 -5.14 14.22 19.13
N VAL A 723 -4.58 14.99 18.20
CA VAL A 723 -4.72 16.44 18.14
C VAL A 723 -5.95 16.79 17.29
N VAL A 724 -6.85 17.57 17.86
CA VAL A 724 -7.98 18.15 17.14
C VAL A 724 -7.63 19.61 16.83
N GLY A 725 -7.60 19.92 15.54
CA GLY A 725 -7.37 21.26 15.05
C GLY A 725 -8.58 22.17 15.25
N PRO A 726 -8.37 23.48 15.14
CA PRO A 726 -9.44 24.48 15.22
C PRO A 726 -10.49 24.27 14.12
N PRO A 727 -11.77 24.57 14.40
CA PRO A 727 -12.91 24.38 13.50
C PRO A 727 -12.74 24.88 12.06
N LEU A 728 -12.05 26.00 11.88
CA LEU A 728 -11.84 26.63 10.58
C LEU A 728 -10.40 27.06 10.41
N ALA A 729 -9.83 26.82 9.22
CA ALA A 729 -8.59 27.41 8.77
C ALA A 729 -8.80 28.16 7.45
N VAL A 730 -8.18 29.32 7.30
CA VAL A 730 -8.15 30.11 6.07
C VAL A 730 -6.73 30.20 5.52
N PHE A 731 -6.60 30.36 4.21
CA PHE A 731 -5.34 30.18 3.49
C PHE A 731 -5.14 31.24 2.41
N SER A 732 -3.88 31.63 2.21
CA SER A 732 -3.51 32.64 1.22
C SER A 732 -3.39 32.16 -0.22
N GLU A 733 -3.61 30.87 -0.46
CA GLU A 733 -3.59 30.27 -1.79
C GLU A 733 -4.76 29.29 -1.95
N ALA A 734 -5.10 28.95 -3.19
CA ALA A 734 -6.10 27.94 -3.48
C ALA A 734 -5.68 26.55 -2.97
N LYS A 735 -6.69 25.72 -2.69
CA LYS A 735 -6.54 24.34 -2.18
C LYS A 735 -5.81 24.22 -0.83
N ALA A 736 -6.12 25.11 0.11
CA ALA A 736 -5.59 25.12 1.48
C ALA A 736 -4.05 25.18 1.56
N LYS A 737 -3.42 26.11 0.82
CA LYS A 737 -1.95 26.31 0.76
C LYS A 737 -1.53 27.73 1.15
N GLY A 738 -0.22 27.94 1.31
CA GLY A 738 0.35 29.25 1.62
C GLY A 738 0.30 29.60 3.11
N LYS A 739 0.22 30.91 3.43
CA LYS A 739 0.04 31.37 4.81
C LYS A 739 -1.34 30.95 5.30
N SER A 740 -1.45 30.57 6.57
CA SER A 740 -2.70 30.15 7.17
C SER A 740 -2.97 30.82 8.51
N GLN A 741 -4.25 30.95 8.84
CA GLN A 741 -4.75 31.39 10.13
C GLN A 741 -5.95 30.53 10.51
N SER A 742 -6.12 30.25 11.80
CA SER A 742 -7.17 29.38 12.29
C SER A 742 -8.12 30.04 13.28
N PHE A 743 -9.35 29.55 13.31
CA PHE A 743 -10.46 30.15 14.03
C PHE A 743 -11.28 29.10 14.78
N GLU A 744 -11.63 29.46 16.01
CA GLU A 744 -12.61 28.78 16.85
C GLU A 744 -14.04 29.19 16.48
N ALA A 745 -15.04 28.57 17.13
CA ALA A 745 -16.39 29.10 17.08
C ALA A 745 -16.42 30.55 17.63
N GLY A 746 -16.94 31.48 16.83
CA GLY A 746 -16.93 32.91 17.14
C GLY A 746 -17.14 33.77 15.89
N VAL A 747 -17.03 35.08 16.05
CA VAL A 747 -17.07 36.05 14.94
C VAL A 747 -15.80 36.86 14.96
N TYR A 748 -15.17 36.97 13.79
CA TYR A 748 -13.87 37.59 13.58
C TYR A 748 -13.99 38.73 12.56
N GLU A 749 -13.45 39.89 12.91
CA GLU A 749 -13.55 41.13 12.16
C GLU A 749 -12.18 41.57 11.61
N GLY A 750 -12.07 41.75 10.30
CA GLY A 750 -10.87 42.27 9.63
C GLY A 750 -10.48 43.66 10.15
N THR A 751 -11.46 44.54 10.37
CA THR A 751 -11.26 45.90 10.90
C THR A 751 -10.71 45.95 12.33
N ARG A 752 -10.86 44.86 13.09
CA ARG A 752 -10.25 44.69 14.42
C ARG A 752 -8.87 44.04 14.37
N GLY A 753 -8.36 43.74 13.17
CA GLY A 753 -7.11 43.04 12.96
C GLY A 753 -7.19 41.55 13.27
N GLU A 754 -8.39 40.97 13.41
CA GLU A 754 -8.56 39.57 13.81
C GLU A 754 -8.29 38.58 12.67
N LEU A 755 -8.08 39.07 11.45
CA LEU A 755 -7.72 38.29 10.25
C LEU A 755 -6.29 38.58 9.76
N ALA A 756 -5.44 39.20 10.60
CA ALA A 756 -4.19 39.81 10.18
C ALA A 756 -3.03 38.84 9.86
N GLU A 757 -3.08 37.56 10.27
CA GLU A 757 -1.97 36.63 9.99
C GLU A 757 -1.92 36.20 8.52
N VAL A 758 -3.09 35.97 7.91
CA VAL A 758 -3.23 35.80 6.46
C VAL A 758 -3.40 37.15 5.78
N GLY A 759 -4.19 38.04 6.39
CA GLY A 759 -4.70 39.27 5.78
C GLY A 759 -6.10 39.04 5.25
N ASP A 760 -7.06 39.85 5.69
CA ASP A 760 -8.46 39.87 5.20
C ASP A 760 -8.54 39.96 3.67
N ASN A 761 -7.61 40.71 3.06
CA ASN A 761 -7.49 40.88 1.61
C ASN A 761 -6.53 39.91 0.93
N ALA A 762 -6.29 38.74 1.52
CA ALA A 762 -5.38 37.74 0.98
C ALA A 762 -5.90 36.31 1.19
N ILE A 763 -7.17 36.12 1.56
CA ILE A 763 -7.75 34.79 1.77
C ILE A 763 -8.35 34.28 0.45
N THR A 764 -7.76 33.19 -0.06
CA THR A 764 -8.14 32.58 -1.36
C THR A 764 -8.77 31.20 -1.20
N SER A 765 -8.60 30.55 -0.05
CA SER A 765 -9.33 29.32 0.28
C SER A 765 -9.55 29.15 1.77
N LEU A 766 -10.53 28.30 2.13
CA LEU A 766 -10.81 27.93 3.51
C LEU A 766 -11.06 26.43 3.62
N ARG A 767 -10.81 25.89 4.81
CA ARG A 767 -11.11 24.50 5.18
C ARG A 767 -11.89 24.51 6.48
N LEU A 768 -13.12 23.99 6.42
CA LEU A 768 -14.01 23.89 7.56
C LEU A 768 -14.13 22.44 8.00
N GLU A 769 -13.88 22.18 9.29
CA GLU A 769 -13.96 20.84 9.85
C GLU A 769 -15.42 20.37 10.02
N PRO A 770 -15.73 19.07 9.88
CA PRO A 770 -17.11 18.60 9.98
C PRO A 770 -17.73 18.82 11.37
N GLY A 771 -19.04 19.06 11.42
CA GLY A 771 -19.75 19.47 12.65
C GLY A 771 -19.72 20.99 12.93
N TYR A 772 -19.07 21.76 12.06
CA TYR A 772 -19.06 23.21 12.08
C TYR A 772 -19.63 23.79 10.79
N ARG A 773 -20.15 25.01 10.89
CA ARG A 773 -20.65 25.86 9.80
C ARG A 773 -19.89 27.18 9.85
N ALA A 774 -19.63 27.76 8.69
CA ALA A 774 -19.04 29.09 8.60
C ALA A 774 -19.81 30.00 7.66
N VAL A 775 -19.82 31.29 7.95
CA VAL A 775 -20.31 32.35 7.07
C VAL A 775 -19.17 33.36 6.90
N ALA A 776 -18.80 33.66 5.66
CA ALA A 776 -17.82 34.71 5.36
C ALA A 776 -18.47 35.83 4.56
N CYS A 777 -18.10 37.08 4.84
CA CYS A 777 -18.68 38.27 4.21
C CYS A 777 -17.61 39.19 3.64
N ALA A 778 -17.94 39.88 2.55
CA ALA A 778 -17.06 40.81 1.86
C ALA A 778 -17.15 42.29 2.33
N GLY A 779 -18.02 42.62 3.29
CA GLY A 779 -18.23 44.00 3.78
C GLY A 779 -17.99 44.16 5.28
N ASP A 780 -17.31 45.24 5.69
CA ASP A 780 -16.83 45.48 7.05
C ASP A 780 -17.79 46.27 7.95
N GLY A 781 -18.98 46.63 7.44
CA GLY A 781 -20.10 47.22 8.19
C GLY A 781 -19.69 48.15 9.34
N SER A 782 -19.39 49.42 9.07
CA SER A 782 -19.00 50.40 10.10
C SER A 782 -19.93 50.37 11.33
N THR A 783 -19.36 50.23 12.54
CA THR A 783 -20.09 49.99 13.81
C THR A 783 -20.74 51.24 14.43
N GLY A 784 -21.31 52.10 13.59
CA GLY A 784 -22.04 53.31 14.00
C GLY A 784 -23.55 53.08 14.21
N THR A 785 -23.97 53.07 15.48
CA THR A 785 -25.33 53.45 15.98
C THR A 785 -26.61 52.90 15.33
N GLY A 786 -26.68 51.60 14.97
CA GLY A 786 -27.98 50.90 15.08
C GLY A 786 -28.32 49.79 14.09
N LEU A 787 -27.86 49.85 12.84
CA LEU A 787 -28.12 48.82 11.82
C LEU A 787 -26.96 48.83 10.82
N ALA A 788 -25.95 47.99 11.02
CA ALA A 788 -24.84 47.86 10.08
C ALA A 788 -25.17 46.79 9.03
N THR A 789 -25.07 47.16 7.75
CA THR A 789 -25.16 46.23 6.62
C THR A 789 -23.79 45.56 6.45
N LEU A 790 -23.74 44.27 6.76
CA LEU A 790 -22.65 43.39 6.36
C LEU A 790 -22.88 43.12 4.87
N GLY A 791 -21.84 43.17 4.03
CA GLY A 791 -21.98 43.06 2.57
C GLY A 791 -22.54 41.71 2.09
N ARG A 792 -22.19 41.28 0.87
CA ARG A 792 -22.54 39.93 0.43
C ARG A 792 -21.81 38.89 1.28
N CYS A 793 -22.55 37.89 1.76
CA CYS A 793 -22.03 36.80 2.57
C CYS A 793 -22.30 35.45 1.92
N ARG A 794 -21.43 34.48 2.17
CA ARG A 794 -21.61 33.07 1.76
C ARG A 794 -21.51 32.15 2.95
N SER A 795 -22.37 31.13 3.01
CA SER A 795 -22.22 30.04 3.96
C SER A 795 -21.44 28.88 3.35
N PHE A 796 -20.61 28.25 4.19
CA PHE A 796 -19.74 27.14 3.82
C PHE A 796 -20.10 25.91 4.64
N PRO A 797 -20.44 24.79 3.99
CA PRO A 797 -20.53 23.51 4.68
C PRO A 797 -19.12 22.98 5.02
N PRO A 798 -19.01 21.91 5.82
CA PRO A 798 -17.74 21.23 6.01
C PRO A 798 -17.03 20.87 4.69
N GLY A 799 -15.71 20.92 4.71
CA GLY A 799 -14.86 20.64 3.55
C GLY A 799 -13.93 21.78 3.17
N GLU A 800 -13.19 21.57 2.09
CA GLU A 800 -12.28 22.55 1.52
C GLU A 800 -12.97 23.34 0.41
N HIS A 801 -12.85 24.66 0.46
CA HIS A 801 -13.52 25.58 -0.44
C HIS A 801 -12.51 26.56 -1.03
N THR A 802 -12.39 26.55 -2.36
CA THR A 802 -11.61 27.57 -3.08
C THR A 802 -12.51 28.76 -3.35
N LEU A 803 -12.03 29.95 -2.99
CA LEU A 803 -12.75 31.22 -3.16
C LEU A 803 -12.40 31.91 -4.48
N THR A 804 -11.43 31.41 -5.23
CA THR A 804 -10.99 31.99 -6.50
C THR A 804 -12.16 32.21 -7.47
N GLY A 805 -12.33 33.45 -7.91
CA GLY A 805 -13.43 33.85 -8.81
C GLY A 805 -14.76 34.11 -8.10
N THR A 806 -14.76 34.20 -6.77
CA THR A 806 -15.89 34.67 -5.96
C THR A 806 -15.68 36.11 -5.50
N ASP A 807 -16.73 36.76 -4.99
CA ASP A 807 -16.66 38.08 -4.36
C ASP A 807 -16.01 38.07 -2.96
N LEU A 808 -15.67 36.89 -2.44
CA LEU A 808 -14.92 36.70 -1.20
C LEU A 808 -13.41 36.49 -1.43
N ASP A 809 -12.99 36.26 -2.68
CA ASP A 809 -11.57 36.10 -3.03
C ASP A 809 -10.81 37.37 -2.64
N ASP A 810 -9.88 37.26 -1.69
CA ASP A 810 -9.10 38.39 -1.18
C ASP A 810 -9.96 39.57 -0.69
N ASN A 811 -11.17 39.30 -0.18
CA ASN A 811 -12.10 40.34 0.25
C ASN A 811 -12.85 40.00 1.55
N ILE A 812 -12.48 38.94 2.30
CA ILE A 812 -13.20 38.54 3.52
C ILE A 812 -12.93 39.53 4.64
N SER A 813 -13.96 40.28 5.05
CA SER A 813 -13.88 41.27 6.13
C SER A 813 -14.54 40.80 7.43
N LEU A 814 -15.43 39.80 7.36
CA LEU A 814 -16.08 39.20 8.52
C LEU A 814 -16.16 37.68 8.35
N LEU A 815 -15.83 36.94 9.40
CA LEU A 815 -15.90 35.49 9.43
C LEU A 815 -16.67 35.04 10.68
N LEU A 816 -17.76 34.30 10.48
CA LEU A 816 -18.52 33.66 11.54
C LEU A 816 -18.27 32.16 11.47
N VAL A 817 -17.97 31.56 12.61
CA VAL A 817 -17.74 30.11 12.76
C VAL A 817 -18.61 29.63 13.90
N SER A 818 -19.34 28.54 13.69
CA SER A 818 -20.17 27.94 14.74
C SER A 818 -20.19 26.42 14.63
N GLY A 819 -20.35 25.74 15.76
CA GLY A 819 -20.83 24.35 15.76
C GLY A 819 -22.31 24.26 15.36
N GLU A 820 -22.89 23.07 15.44
CA GLU A 820 -24.33 22.86 15.20
C GLU A 820 -25.21 23.78 16.09
N PRO A 821 -26.29 24.35 15.53
CA PRO A 821 -27.16 25.26 16.26
C PRO A 821 -27.83 24.58 17.46
N VAL A 822 -27.79 25.24 18.62
CA VAL A 822 -28.42 24.74 19.85
C VAL A 822 -29.72 25.51 20.08
N LYS A 823 -30.86 24.83 20.26
CA LYS A 823 -32.11 25.51 20.65
C LYS A 823 -31.93 26.22 22.00
N GLY A 824 -32.37 27.47 22.10
CA GLY A 824 -32.20 28.30 23.29
C GLY A 824 -32.94 29.61 23.17
N THR A 825 -32.86 30.47 24.18
CA THR A 825 -33.56 31.77 24.18
C THR A 825 -32.58 32.95 24.16
N ASN A 826 -31.44 32.76 23.49
CA ASN A 826 -30.40 33.79 23.39
C ASN A 826 -30.81 34.86 22.38
N ALA A 827 -31.52 34.44 21.32
CA ALA A 827 -32.37 35.30 20.52
C ALA A 827 -33.71 34.58 20.25
N THR A 828 -34.74 35.35 19.91
CA THR A 828 -36.02 34.81 19.42
C THR A 828 -36.42 35.56 18.16
N ALA A 829 -36.63 34.83 17.07
CA ALA A 829 -37.13 35.37 15.82
C ALA A 829 -38.65 35.23 15.75
N TYR A 830 -39.34 36.23 15.24
CA TYR A 830 -40.79 36.26 15.14
C TYR A 830 -41.26 36.61 13.73
N ALA A 831 -42.37 35.99 13.33
CA ALA A 831 -42.96 36.16 12.02
C ALA A 831 -43.74 37.49 11.84
N ASP A 832 -43.82 38.32 12.88
CA ASP A 832 -44.53 39.60 12.86
C ASP A 832 -43.78 40.67 13.67
N GLN A 833 -44.08 41.94 13.42
CA GLN A 833 -43.42 43.08 14.06
C GLN A 833 -43.84 43.32 15.53
N ALA A 834 -44.93 42.71 15.99
CA ALA A 834 -45.46 42.89 17.35
C ALA A 834 -45.06 41.75 18.31
N PHE A 835 -44.17 40.84 17.90
CA PHE A 835 -43.68 39.69 18.68
C PHE A 835 -44.76 38.68 19.10
N LYS A 836 -45.80 38.47 18.28
CA LYS A 836 -47.00 37.66 18.61
C LYS A 836 -47.25 36.45 17.70
N GLY A 837 -46.64 36.41 16.53
CA GLY A 837 -46.79 35.39 15.49
C GLY A 837 -45.93 34.16 15.75
N GLY A 838 -45.75 33.35 14.71
CA GLY A 838 -44.85 32.19 14.76
C GLY A 838 -43.45 32.60 15.23
N LYS A 839 -42.84 31.80 16.11
CA LYS A 839 -41.55 32.16 16.73
C LYS A 839 -40.57 31.00 16.76
N SER A 840 -39.30 31.30 16.57
CA SER A 840 -38.18 30.36 16.70
C SER A 840 -37.25 30.82 17.82
N ALA A 841 -37.00 29.92 18.77
CA ALA A 841 -36.09 30.16 19.88
C ALA A 841 -34.67 29.73 19.48
N LEU A 842 -33.76 30.70 19.42
CA LEU A 842 -32.40 30.54 18.93
C LEU A 842 -31.40 30.61 20.10
N GLY A 843 -30.65 29.53 20.34
CA GLY A 843 -29.51 29.52 21.25
C GLY A 843 -28.25 30.00 20.54
N LEU A 844 -27.08 29.46 20.90
CA LEU A 844 -25.84 29.78 20.16
C LEU A 844 -25.79 29.00 18.84
N GLY A 845 -25.37 29.70 17.78
CA GLY A 845 -24.95 29.11 16.52
C GLY A 845 -25.63 29.67 15.28
N ILE A 846 -25.46 28.99 14.14
CA ILE A 846 -25.96 29.40 12.83
C ILE A 846 -27.20 28.57 12.47
N PHE A 847 -28.35 29.22 12.40
CA PHE A 847 -29.66 28.62 12.12
C PHE A 847 -30.04 28.92 10.67
N GLU A 848 -30.26 27.88 9.86
CA GLU A 848 -30.59 28.00 8.44
C GLU A 848 -31.98 27.44 8.12
N ALA A 849 -32.74 28.18 7.31
CA ALA A 849 -34.04 27.75 6.84
C ALA A 849 -33.97 26.47 5.98
N SER A 850 -32.92 26.31 5.16
CA SER A 850 -32.72 25.11 4.33
C SER A 850 -32.48 23.84 5.13
N HIS A 851 -32.20 23.97 6.43
CA HIS A 851 -31.99 22.87 7.37
C HIS A 851 -33.15 22.75 8.38
N ASP A 852 -34.27 23.43 8.15
CA ASP A 852 -35.43 23.50 9.04
C ASP A 852 -35.12 24.02 10.46
N ASP A 853 -34.02 24.78 10.65
CA ASP A 853 -33.59 25.28 11.97
C ASP A 853 -34.51 26.41 12.50
N LEU A 854 -35.33 27.00 11.63
CA LEU A 854 -36.24 28.12 11.90
C LEU A 854 -37.71 27.65 12.03
N ASP A 855 -37.92 26.46 12.60
CA ASP A 855 -39.17 25.66 12.64
C ASP A 855 -40.42 26.27 13.33
N GLY A 856 -40.44 27.57 13.60
CA GLY A 856 -41.60 28.26 14.16
C GLY A 856 -41.83 29.67 13.61
N ALA A 857 -40.77 30.42 13.33
CA ALA A 857 -40.88 31.71 12.63
C ALA A 857 -41.00 31.53 11.10
N GLY A 858 -40.44 30.45 10.55
CA GLY A 858 -40.52 30.08 9.13
C GLY A 858 -39.47 30.76 8.26
N ASN A 859 -39.14 30.10 7.14
CA ASN A 859 -38.28 30.66 6.09
C ASN A 859 -38.92 31.91 5.48
N ASP A 860 -38.13 32.96 5.25
CA ASP A 860 -38.57 34.19 4.60
C ASP A 860 -39.82 34.82 5.24
N ASN A 861 -40.01 34.64 6.55
CA ASN A 861 -41.19 35.12 7.27
C ASN A 861 -40.84 35.96 8.50
N ILE A 862 -39.55 36.15 8.81
CA ILE A 862 -39.13 36.84 10.03
C ILE A 862 -39.18 38.36 9.83
N SER A 863 -39.93 39.01 10.70
CA SER A 863 -40.17 40.46 10.70
C SER A 863 -39.60 41.18 11.93
N SER A 864 -39.40 40.46 13.04
CA SER A 864 -38.80 41.02 14.28
C SER A 864 -37.90 40.03 15.01
N LEU A 865 -36.98 40.56 15.82
CA LEU A 865 -36.01 39.79 16.59
C LEU A 865 -35.97 40.32 18.03
N GLN A 866 -35.92 39.43 19.01
CA GLN A 866 -35.60 39.75 20.39
C GLN A 866 -34.24 39.16 20.73
N VAL A 867 -33.25 39.99 21.07
CA VAL A 867 -31.89 39.53 21.37
C VAL A 867 -31.60 39.74 22.85
N THR A 868 -31.25 38.68 23.57
CA THR A 868 -31.04 38.70 25.02
C THR A 868 -29.77 39.50 25.38
N PRO A 869 -29.75 40.27 26.49
CA PRO A 869 -28.55 40.94 26.97
C PRO A 869 -27.35 40.00 27.07
N GLY A 870 -26.20 40.44 26.54
CA GLY A 870 -25.00 39.62 26.44
C GLY A 870 -24.90 38.80 25.15
N TYR A 871 -25.87 38.90 24.23
CA TYR A 871 -25.84 38.25 22.93
C TYR A 871 -26.03 39.25 21.77
N ARG A 872 -25.64 38.81 20.57
CA ARG A 872 -25.80 39.48 19.28
C ARG A 872 -26.45 38.52 18.29
N ALA A 873 -27.17 39.07 17.31
CA ALA A 873 -27.70 38.30 16.20
C ALA A 873 -27.24 38.91 14.87
N VAL A 874 -26.96 38.05 13.88
CA VAL A 874 -26.76 38.41 12.48
C VAL A 874 -27.82 37.69 11.67
N ALA A 875 -28.53 38.38 10.78
CA ALA A 875 -29.54 37.75 9.94
C ALA A 875 -29.38 38.15 8.47
N CYS A 876 -29.65 37.22 7.57
CA CYS A 876 -29.25 37.29 6.17
C CYS A 876 -30.38 36.95 5.19
N GLU A 877 -30.42 37.65 4.04
CA GLU A 877 -31.39 37.50 2.95
C GLU A 877 -31.11 36.27 2.05
N HIS A 878 -32.13 35.62 1.48
CA HIS A 878 -31.93 34.49 0.55
C HIS A 878 -31.50 34.87 -0.89
N GLY A 879 -30.60 34.08 -1.51
CA GLY A 879 -30.47 33.90 -2.96
C GLY A 879 -30.69 32.44 -3.41
N THR A 880 -31.65 32.22 -4.31
CA THR A 880 -32.04 30.89 -4.83
C THR A 880 -30.97 30.29 -5.76
N LYS A 881 -30.10 29.37 -5.28
CA LYS A 881 -29.45 28.29 -6.08
C LYS A 881 -28.60 27.32 -5.21
N PRO A 882 -28.51 26.02 -5.55
CA PRO A 882 -27.78 25.04 -4.74
C PRO A 882 -26.34 24.82 -5.26
N LEU A 883 -25.34 25.28 -4.49
CA LEU A 883 -24.02 24.63 -4.25
C LEU A 883 -23.01 25.49 -3.48
N VAL A 884 -23.29 26.77 -3.26
CA VAL A 884 -22.77 27.63 -2.19
C VAL A 884 -23.92 28.60 -1.94
N LEU A 885 -24.47 28.65 -0.72
CA LEU A 885 -25.60 29.55 -0.45
C LEU A 885 -25.06 30.98 -0.51
N ASP A 886 -25.42 31.70 -1.58
CA ASP A 886 -25.30 33.14 -1.65
C ASP A 886 -26.33 33.70 -0.66
N VAL A 887 -25.87 34.06 0.55
CA VAL A 887 -26.74 34.45 1.68
C VAL A 887 -27.11 35.94 1.62
N GLY A 888 -27.00 36.55 0.43
CA GLY A 888 -27.50 37.90 0.18
C GLY A 888 -26.91 38.95 1.12
N ILE A 889 -27.74 39.93 1.47
CA ILE A 889 -27.38 41.01 2.40
C ILE A 889 -27.58 40.52 3.83
N CYS A 890 -26.57 40.72 4.69
CA CYS A 890 -26.66 40.42 6.12
C CYS A 890 -26.74 41.67 6.98
N ARG A 891 -27.47 41.61 8.09
CA ARG A 891 -27.60 42.69 9.07
C ARG A 891 -27.24 42.23 10.46
N TYR A 892 -26.64 43.15 11.20
CA TYR A 892 -26.25 42.96 12.60
C TYR A 892 -27.25 43.60 13.57
N TYR A 893 -27.59 42.87 14.65
CA TYR A 893 -28.52 43.29 15.70
C TYR A 893 -27.88 43.14 17.10
N LYS A 894 -27.96 44.21 17.89
CA LYS A 894 -27.57 44.23 19.31
C LYS A 894 -28.68 43.66 20.19
N ALA A 895 -28.34 43.39 21.46
CA ALA A 895 -29.30 43.06 22.49
C ALA A 895 -30.42 44.11 22.60
N GLY A 896 -31.66 43.64 22.71
CA GLY A 896 -32.88 44.44 22.76
C GLY A 896 -33.99 43.88 21.88
N ASP A 897 -35.14 44.54 21.95
CA ASP A 897 -36.30 44.25 21.11
C ASP A 897 -36.17 45.00 19.77
N VAL A 898 -36.07 44.25 18.68
CA VAL A 898 -35.97 44.75 17.31
C VAL A 898 -37.32 44.54 16.63
N THR A 899 -38.19 45.54 16.69
CA THR A 899 -39.56 45.50 16.14
C THR A 899 -39.61 45.51 14.61
N PHE A 900 -38.52 45.89 13.94
CA PHE A 900 -38.40 45.84 12.49
C PHE A 900 -36.96 45.52 12.09
N VAL A 901 -36.78 44.43 11.35
CA VAL A 901 -35.45 43.94 10.96
C VAL A 901 -34.81 44.70 9.79
N GLY A 902 -35.60 45.50 9.05
CA GLY A 902 -35.12 46.31 7.92
C GLY A 902 -35.62 45.81 6.57
N ALA A 903 -35.96 46.74 5.65
CA ALA A 903 -36.67 46.43 4.41
C ALA A 903 -35.95 45.44 3.48
N ASP A 904 -34.62 45.46 3.50
CA ASP A 904 -33.74 44.62 2.69
C ASP A 904 -33.79 43.15 3.14
N VAL A 905 -34.14 42.88 4.39
CA VAL A 905 -34.09 41.53 4.98
C VAL A 905 -35.41 41.06 5.64
N ASN A 906 -36.38 41.96 5.80
CA ASN A 906 -37.69 41.68 6.39
C ASN A 906 -38.50 40.71 5.52
N ASP A 907 -38.97 39.62 6.13
CA ASP A 907 -39.66 38.52 5.45
C ASP A 907 -38.82 37.92 4.31
N LYS A 908 -37.50 37.89 4.51
CA LYS A 908 -36.55 37.28 3.57
C LYS A 908 -35.38 36.57 4.25
N PHE A 909 -35.49 36.36 5.56
CA PHE A 909 -34.46 35.67 6.32
C PHE A 909 -34.40 34.19 5.97
N SER A 910 -33.22 33.76 5.55
CA SER A 910 -32.89 32.35 5.39
C SER A 910 -31.80 31.87 6.35
N LEU A 911 -31.15 32.79 7.08
CA LEU A 911 -30.12 32.47 8.05
C LEU A 911 -30.15 33.46 9.22
N VAL A 912 -30.07 32.95 10.44
CA VAL A 912 -29.83 33.74 11.67
C VAL A 912 -28.66 33.13 12.43
N ALA A 913 -27.61 33.90 12.68
CA ALA A 913 -26.49 33.52 13.53
C ALA A 913 -26.58 34.25 14.88
N VAL A 914 -26.41 33.52 15.97
CA VAL A 914 -26.49 34.07 17.34
C VAL A 914 -25.21 33.75 18.09
N ASP A 915 -24.61 34.80 18.66
CA ASP A 915 -23.33 34.72 19.36
C ASP A 915 -23.30 35.63 20.61
N LYS A 916 -22.32 35.46 21.50
CA LYS A 916 -22.18 36.21 22.75
C LYS A 916 -21.39 37.52 22.56
N VAL A 917 -21.92 38.63 23.07
CA VAL A 917 -21.28 39.96 23.01
C VAL A 917 -20.18 40.06 24.07
N GLY A 918 -18.97 40.40 23.64
CA GLY A 918 -17.80 40.55 24.51
C GLY A 918 -16.88 39.34 24.58
N GLY A 919 -17.16 38.30 23.80
CA GLY A 919 -16.19 37.26 23.49
C GLY A 919 -15.37 37.67 22.27
N ALA A 920 -14.39 38.57 22.42
CA ALA A 920 -13.14 38.21 21.76
C ALA A 920 -12.79 36.82 22.33
N PRO A 921 -12.32 35.83 21.55
CA PRO A 921 -11.69 34.69 22.18
C PRO A 921 -10.68 35.31 23.14
N ALA A 922 -10.86 35.06 24.44
CA ALA A 922 -9.89 35.54 25.38
C ALA A 922 -8.54 35.06 24.85
N LYS A 923 -7.55 35.94 24.75
CA LYS A 923 -6.17 35.46 24.92
C LYS A 923 -6.19 34.78 26.29
N ARG A 924 -6.46 33.48 26.30
CA ARG A 924 -6.59 32.62 27.45
C ARG A 924 -5.43 31.66 27.40
#